data_AF-A0A4Q2EJS3-F1
#
_entry.id   AF-A0A4Q2EJS3-F1
#
_cell.length_a   1.000
_cell.length_b   1.000
_cell.length_c   1.000
_cell.angle_alpha   90.00
_cell.angle_beta   90.00
_cell.angle_gamma   90.00
#
_symmetry.space_group_name_H-M   'P 1'
#
loop_
_entity.id
_entity.type
_entity.pdbx_description
1 polymer ?
#
loop_
_entity_poly.entity_id
_entity_poly.type
_entity_poly.pdbx_seq_one_letter_code
_entity_poly.pdbx_strand_id
1 'polypeptide(L)'
;MTALSLTPPATQERTALSGADVVTAFVAAALLLLPGVVSFGPVFGGAAGYLAAGGGVLIGLIIAFLAVRGRWAFATTLATVVGAYLLFGGVLALRPTTLFGVVPTPETLLRLVPLSVQSWRDLLTVRPPAGSFVGPAVVPYLAGIVAGLFTGRLSLSVRRYLWALLPSAAFLLVGILWGIDVPAAGGALGLGFAFIALLWAVWRRHRANALTGEELLSDGSAISGPRTIAAAAALVAAATALSVAVMPLLGPAGGRVVLRQFVQPPLNLQDYASPLTGYRHLVDDQKKSTLFTVAGLPDHGRIEVATLDAYDGHVFSMDGESARFLRIGPSVYGTDAGTPRTLDIGIDNYASVWLPGGGDVRGVRFSGPRADDQAEGLYYNSYGGTLLTTAGVAAGDRYSVDLVVPPPTDDAAAQRVSQVPVGDVSRVPDVVGERATELIGDAHTPMEQLRALEKGLREGYYLTGPKSRPGHSLERITTMLTGDLLVGDDEQYAVAMALMVRQLGMPARVVMGFYPGKDDKATGGVLAVTGTMAHAWVEVPFDGQGWVTFDPTPDRDRVPQTTVPKPRPQPKPQVLPPPDPPINMLQDSMDKPGNNEDSERPGENVALRILAAAGIAALIASLLAAPFVLIAWLKSRRREHRRHAPQVADRFSGAWAELEDAAVDLGTPVPTLATRAETAEALTQTYPDVPLPQVAGAVDAGVFGPGQPTDEAAAAVWKHVDGALTSLHAGLSRWQRLRSFISLRSFRRGGGLLSRVPVPWRKAKP
;
A
#
# COMPACT_ATOMS: atom_id res chain seq x y z
N MET A 1 46.85 -67.21 -9.55
CA MET A 1 45.42 -67.00 -9.24
C MET A 1 45.34 -66.03 -8.08
N THR A 2 45.03 -64.79 -8.39
CA THR A 2 45.21 -63.61 -7.53
C THR A 2 43.91 -63.28 -6.82
N ALA A 3 43.98 -63.10 -5.50
CA ALA A 3 42.84 -62.79 -4.65
C ALA A 3 42.32 -61.37 -4.94
N LEU A 4 41.04 -61.26 -5.31
CA LEU A 4 40.30 -60.01 -5.41
C LEU A 4 39.72 -59.66 -4.04
N SER A 5 40.35 -58.72 -3.35
CA SER A 5 39.81 -58.03 -2.18
C SER A 5 38.83 -56.95 -2.66
N LEU A 6 37.54 -57.17 -2.39
CA LEU A 6 36.51 -56.14 -2.57
C LEU A 6 36.53 -55.23 -1.35
N THR A 7 37.13 -54.05 -1.50
CA THR A 7 36.95 -52.93 -0.57
C THR A 7 35.51 -52.39 -0.69
N PRO A 8 34.81 -52.10 0.42
CA PRO A 8 33.50 -51.48 0.36
C PRO A 8 33.63 -50.03 -0.15
N PRO A 9 32.63 -49.50 -0.87
CA PRO A 9 32.66 -48.13 -1.36
C PRO A 9 32.68 -47.17 -0.17
N ALA A 10 33.65 -46.26 -0.17
CA ALA A 10 33.75 -45.18 0.80
C ALA A 10 32.41 -44.44 0.88
N THR A 11 31.81 -44.44 2.07
CA THR A 11 30.68 -43.57 2.40
C THR A 11 31.10 -42.13 2.14
N GLN A 12 30.56 -41.49 1.11
CA GLN A 12 30.66 -40.05 0.91
C GLN A 12 30.09 -39.34 2.13
N GLU A 13 30.95 -38.99 3.08
CA GLU A 13 30.63 -37.98 4.08
C GLU A 13 30.28 -36.70 3.32
N ARG A 14 29.01 -36.30 3.38
CA ARG A 14 28.59 -34.95 2.99
C ARG A 14 29.37 -34.00 3.89
N THR A 15 30.45 -33.43 3.37
CA THR A 15 31.21 -32.37 4.04
C THR A 15 30.23 -31.30 4.52
N ALA A 16 30.11 -31.18 5.84
CA ALA A 16 29.28 -30.14 6.44
C ALA A 16 29.88 -28.79 6.08
N LEU A 17 29.09 -27.90 5.46
CA LEU A 17 29.49 -26.52 5.16
C LEU A 17 30.09 -25.86 6.42
N SER A 18 31.27 -25.28 6.31
CA SER A 18 31.90 -24.57 7.43
C SER A 18 31.04 -23.38 7.84
N GLY A 19 31.08 -22.99 9.13
CA GLY A 19 30.36 -21.80 9.62
C GLY A 19 30.72 -20.53 8.84
N ALA A 20 31.97 -20.41 8.39
CA ALA A 20 32.44 -19.31 7.55
C ALA A 20 31.80 -19.32 6.14
N ASP A 21 31.52 -20.51 5.59
CA ASP A 21 30.88 -20.65 4.29
C ASP A 21 29.42 -20.20 4.33
N VAL A 22 28.75 -20.47 5.43
CA VAL A 22 27.39 -20.02 5.66
C VAL A 22 27.34 -18.50 5.75
N VAL A 23 28.17 -17.89 6.60
CA VAL A 23 28.21 -16.42 6.77
C VAL A 23 28.49 -15.71 5.43
N THR A 24 29.50 -16.16 4.69
CA THR A 24 29.84 -15.57 3.38
C THR A 24 28.72 -15.71 2.35
N ALA A 25 27.99 -16.83 2.33
CA ALA A 25 26.82 -17.00 1.46
C ALA A 25 25.66 -16.04 1.81
N PHE A 26 25.44 -15.76 3.10
CA PHE A 26 24.43 -14.81 3.55
C PHE A 26 24.81 -13.35 3.27
N VAL A 27 26.07 -12.97 3.45
CA VAL A 27 26.57 -11.63 3.10
C VAL A 27 26.37 -11.36 1.61
N ALA A 28 26.73 -12.32 0.76
CA ALA A 28 26.60 -12.15 -0.67
C ALA A 28 25.13 -12.27 -1.15
N ALA A 29 24.26 -13.00 -0.44
CA ALA A 29 22.81 -12.92 -0.64
C ALA A 29 22.24 -11.53 -0.29
N ALA A 30 22.76 -10.87 0.75
CA ALA A 30 22.37 -9.50 1.10
C ALA A 30 22.80 -8.50 0.00
N LEU A 31 24.00 -8.67 -0.57
CA LEU A 31 24.47 -7.85 -1.70
C LEU A 31 23.58 -7.98 -2.95
N LEU A 32 23.05 -9.18 -3.25
CA LEU A 32 22.11 -9.39 -4.35
C LEU A 32 20.78 -8.64 -4.16
N LEU A 33 20.33 -8.45 -2.92
CA LEU A 33 19.05 -7.82 -2.59
C LEU A 33 19.16 -6.29 -2.43
N LEU A 34 20.37 -5.77 -2.30
CA LEU A 34 20.68 -4.36 -2.09
C LEU A 34 20.08 -3.43 -3.17
N PRO A 35 20.18 -3.73 -4.48
CA PRO A 35 19.53 -2.92 -5.52
C PRO A 35 18.01 -2.80 -5.32
N GLY A 36 17.35 -3.88 -4.87
CA GLY A 36 15.93 -3.86 -4.53
C GLY A 36 15.63 -2.95 -3.34
N VAL A 37 16.47 -2.97 -2.29
CA VAL A 37 16.33 -2.04 -1.16
C VAL A 37 16.49 -0.59 -1.59
N VAL A 38 17.48 -0.31 -2.45
CA VAL A 38 17.77 1.05 -2.92
C VAL A 38 16.59 1.62 -3.73
N SER A 39 15.91 0.76 -4.49
CA SER A 39 14.78 1.17 -5.33
C SER A 39 13.58 1.75 -4.56
N PHE A 40 13.37 1.35 -3.29
CA PHE A 40 12.24 1.82 -2.49
C PHE A 40 12.47 3.17 -1.81
N GLY A 41 13.71 3.58 -1.55
CA GLY A 41 13.99 4.84 -0.85
C GLY A 41 13.31 6.09 -1.44
N PRO A 42 13.47 6.35 -2.75
CA PRO A 42 12.86 7.51 -3.41
C PRO A 42 11.33 7.52 -3.34
N VAL A 43 10.68 6.35 -3.32
CA VAL A 43 9.20 6.22 -3.24
C VAL A 43 8.65 6.76 -1.93
N PHE A 44 9.41 6.60 -0.85
CA PHE A 44 9.00 6.98 0.50
C PHE A 44 9.59 8.33 0.95
N GLY A 45 10.32 9.04 0.08
CA GLY A 45 10.89 10.37 0.37
C GLY A 45 11.96 10.38 1.45
N GLY A 46 12.60 9.24 1.76
CA GLY A 46 13.64 9.19 2.80
C GLY A 46 13.88 7.81 3.40
N ALA A 47 14.31 7.80 4.67
CA ALA A 47 14.76 6.61 5.39
C ALA A 47 13.71 5.51 5.54
N ALA A 48 12.42 5.84 5.57
CA ALA A 48 11.34 4.89 5.82
C ALA A 48 11.30 3.75 4.79
N GLY A 49 11.48 4.04 3.50
CA GLY A 49 11.50 3.03 2.44
C GLY A 49 12.71 2.09 2.56
N TYR A 50 13.89 2.63 2.87
CA TYR A 50 15.11 1.85 3.09
C TYR A 50 15.01 0.98 4.34
N LEU A 51 14.44 1.51 5.43
CA LEU A 51 14.26 0.78 6.69
C LEU A 51 13.26 -0.37 6.53
N ALA A 52 12.13 -0.14 5.86
CA ALA A 52 11.13 -1.17 5.60
C ALA A 52 11.70 -2.30 4.72
N ALA A 53 12.27 -1.95 3.56
CA ALA A 53 12.84 -2.91 2.62
C ALA A 53 14.06 -3.65 3.21
N GLY A 54 15.01 -2.90 3.78
CA GLY A 54 16.24 -3.45 4.35
C GLY A 54 15.99 -4.27 5.61
N GLY A 55 15.10 -3.80 6.49
CA GLY A 55 14.67 -4.54 7.69
C GLY A 55 13.96 -5.85 7.34
N GLY A 56 13.09 -5.83 6.32
CA GLY A 56 12.46 -7.03 5.79
C GLY A 56 13.48 -8.05 5.27
N VAL A 57 14.44 -7.60 4.43
CA VAL A 57 15.52 -8.45 3.91
C VAL A 57 16.35 -9.06 5.05
N LEU A 58 16.74 -8.27 6.03
CA LEU A 58 17.53 -8.72 7.17
C LEU A 58 16.80 -9.80 7.98
N ILE A 59 15.51 -9.58 8.29
CA ILE A 59 14.68 -10.57 8.98
C ILE A 59 14.54 -11.85 8.15
N GLY A 60 14.28 -11.73 6.85
CA GLY A 60 14.19 -12.88 5.94
C GLY A 60 15.47 -13.72 5.92
N LEU A 61 16.64 -13.07 5.86
CA LEU A 61 17.95 -13.72 5.90
C LEU A 61 18.22 -14.40 7.26
N ILE A 62 17.86 -13.77 8.39
CA ILE A 62 17.98 -14.37 9.73
C ILE A 62 17.11 -15.63 9.84
N ILE A 63 15.86 -15.57 9.37
CA ILE A 63 14.95 -16.74 9.37
C ILE A 63 15.53 -17.84 8.48
N ALA A 64 16.05 -17.52 7.30
CA ALA A 64 16.70 -18.50 6.43
C ALA A 64 17.91 -19.16 7.12
N PHE A 65 18.76 -18.39 7.80
CA PHE A 65 19.91 -18.90 8.53
C PHE A 65 19.50 -19.85 9.67
N LEU A 66 18.55 -19.43 10.51
CA LEU A 66 18.02 -20.23 11.61
C LEU A 66 17.34 -21.50 11.12
N ALA A 67 16.58 -21.40 10.02
CA ALA A 67 15.88 -22.54 9.45
C ALA A 67 16.82 -23.59 8.86
N VAL A 68 17.95 -23.15 8.28
CA VAL A 68 18.99 -24.05 7.77
C VAL A 68 19.74 -24.70 8.94
N ARG A 69 20.19 -23.90 9.91
CA ARG A 69 20.96 -24.39 11.08
C ARG A 69 20.12 -25.34 11.95
N GLY A 70 18.84 -25.02 12.14
CA GLY A 70 17.89 -25.81 12.92
C GLY A 70 17.19 -26.93 12.16
N ARG A 71 17.44 -27.08 10.85
CA ARG A 71 16.75 -28.04 9.95
C ARG A 71 15.22 -27.98 10.09
N TRP A 72 14.70 -26.76 10.14
CA TRP A 72 13.29 -26.47 10.40
C TRP A 72 12.38 -27.06 9.31
N ALA A 73 11.21 -27.55 9.73
CA ALA A 73 10.15 -27.95 8.83
C ALA A 73 9.54 -26.71 8.13
N PHE A 74 8.75 -26.96 7.07
CA PHE A 74 8.03 -25.89 6.38
C PHE A 74 7.12 -25.12 7.33
N ALA A 75 6.32 -25.83 8.13
CA ALA A 75 5.37 -25.23 9.08
C ALA A 75 6.05 -24.33 10.12
N THR A 76 7.20 -24.75 10.68
CA THR A 76 7.94 -23.93 11.66
C THR A 76 8.57 -22.70 11.01
N THR A 77 9.04 -22.83 9.77
CA THR A 77 9.55 -21.68 9.01
C THR A 77 8.43 -20.67 8.75
N LEU A 78 7.26 -21.14 8.30
CA LEU A 78 6.09 -20.32 8.03
C LEU A 78 5.58 -19.60 9.29
N ALA A 79 5.43 -20.32 10.41
CA ALA A 79 5.03 -19.75 11.69
C ALA A 79 6.01 -18.67 12.16
N THR A 80 7.32 -18.87 11.96
CA THR A 80 8.33 -17.87 12.30
C THR A 80 8.26 -16.65 11.41
N VAL A 81 7.99 -16.81 10.10
CA VAL A 81 7.78 -15.70 9.17
C VAL A 81 6.57 -14.86 9.57
N VAL A 82 5.44 -15.51 9.88
CA VAL A 82 4.22 -14.83 10.34
C VAL A 82 4.48 -14.11 11.66
N GLY A 83 5.13 -14.77 12.62
CA GLY A 83 5.49 -14.16 13.90
C GLY A 83 6.43 -12.96 13.75
N ALA A 84 7.44 -13.07 12.89
CA ALA A 84 8.38 -11.98 12.63
C ALA A 84 7.71 -10.80 11.90
N TYR A 85 6.82 -11.09 10.94
CA TYR A 85 6.01 -10.08 10.25
C TYR A 85 5.17 -9.26 11.24
N LEU A 86 4.51 -9.93 12.18
CA LEU A 86 3.68 -9.25 13.19
C LEU A 86 4.53 -8.50 14.23
N LEU A 87 5.65 -9.08 14.66
CA LEU A 87 6.48 -8.52 15.72
C LEU A 87 7.29 -7.30 15.26
N PHE A 88 7.84 -7.33 14.03
CA PHE A 88 8.68 -6.25 13.51
C PHE A 88 7.95 -5.32 12.53
N GLY A 89 6.77 -5.71 12.04
CA GLY A 89 5.97 -4.89 11.11
C GLY A 89 5.56 -3.54 11.69
N GLY A 90 5.34 -3.47 13.02
CA GLY A 90 5.13 -2.20 13.70
C GLY A 90 6.30 -1.23 13.55
N VAL A 91 7.51 -1.68 13.90
CA VAL A 91 8.71 -0.82 13.88
C VAL A 91 9.11 -0.42 12.45
N LEU A 92 9.00 -1.36 11.52
CA LEU A 92 9.55 -1.21 10.17
C LEU A 92 8.55 -0.65 9.16
N ALA A 93 7.24 -0.85 9.35
CA ALA A 93 6.21 -0.45 8.39
C ALA A 93 5.09 0.43 8.96
N LEU A 94 4.83 0.38 10.27
CA LEU A 94 3.68 1.06 10.92
C LEU A 94 4.10 1.83 12.18
N ARG A 95 5.24 2.51 12.11
CA ARG A 95 5.85 3.22 13.25
C ARG A 95 4.90 4.17 14.00
N PRO A 96 4.02 4.94 13.33
CA PRO A 96 3.07 5.84 14.01
C PRO A 96 2.10 5.12 14.96
N THR A 97 1.77 3.86 14.68
CA THR A 97 0.82 3.07 15.51
C THR A 97 1.47 2.35 16.68
N THR A 98 2.81 2.45 16.82
CA THR A 98 3.56 1.72 17.85
C THR A 98 3.78 2.54 19.12
N LEU A 99 3.78 1.86 20.26
CA LEU A 99 4.13 2.47 21.54
C LEU A 99 5.64 2.77 21.56
N PHE A 100 5.99 4.04 21.78
CA PHE A 100 7.35 4.57 21.75
C PHE A 100 8.12 4.31 20.43
N GLY A 101 7.41 4.07 19.33
CA GLY A 101 8.06 3.80 18.03
C GLY A 101 8.65 2.39 17.89
N VAL A 102 8.44 1.49 18.86
CA VAL A 102 9.09 0.16 18.91
C VAL A 102 8.12 -0.98 19.24
N VAL A 103 7.16 -0.80 20.15
CA VAL A 103 6.31 -1.89 20.62
C VAL A 103 5.00 -1.92 19.82
N PRO A 104 4.65 -3.03 19.14
CA PRO A 104 3.38 -3.15 18.43
C PRO A 104 2.19 -3.02 19.38
N THR A 105 1.20 -2.21 19.00
CA THR A 105 -0.08 -2.10 19.73
C THR A 105 -1.11 -3.07 19.14
N PRO A 106 -2.25 -3.32 19.82
CA PRO A 106 -3.34 -4.11 19.24
C PRO A 106 -3.81 -3.55 17.90
N GLU A 107 -3.87 -2.22 17.78
CA GLU A 107 -4.21 -1.53 16.54
C GLU A 107 -3.19 -1.82 15.43
N THR A 108 -1.89 -1.81 15.73
CA THR A 108 -0.85 -2.17 14.76
C THR A 108 -1.07 -3.57 14.19
N LEU A 109 -1.40 -4.55 15.02
CA LEU A 109 -1.62 -5.93 14.59
C LEU A 109 -2.90 -6.08 13.76
N LEU A 110 -3.99 -5.44 14.20
CA LEU A 110 -5.26 -5.44 13.48
C LEU A 110 -5.15 -4.74 12.12
N ARG A 111 -4.27 -3.73 11.97
CA ARG A 111 -3.96 -3.09 10.68
C ARG A 111 -3.00 -3.93 9.82
N LEU A 112 -2.01 -4.62 10.39
CA LEU A 112 -1.03 -5.42 9.63
C LEU A 112 -1.64 -6.58 8.83
N VAL A 113 -2.69 -7.20 9.35
CA VAL A 113 -3.37 -8.34 8.69
C VAL A 113 -4.04 -7.92 7.37
N PRO A 114 -4.97 -6.94 7.33
CA PRO A 114 -5.56 -6.48 6.08
C PRO A 114 -4.54 -5.82 5.16
N LEU A 115 -3.57 -5.07 5.71
CA LEU A 115 -2.51 -4.44 4.92
C LEU A 115 -1.65 -5.46 4.17
N SER A 116 -1.51 -6.71 4.64
CA SER A 116 -0.78 -7.74 3.87
C SER A 116 -1.37 -7.99 2.47
N VAL A 117 -2.66 -7.69 2.28
CA VAL A 117 -3.39 -7.84 1.00
C VAL A 117 -3.76 -6.49 0.40
N GLN A 118 -3.91 -5.43 1.21
CA GLN A 118 -4.35 -4.11 0.74
C GLN A 118 -3.19 -3.17 0.40
N SER A 119 -2.04 -3.30 1.06
CA SER A 119 -0.95 -2.32 0.98
C SER A 119 -0.38 -2.13 -0.42
N TRP A 120 -0.47 -3.15 -1.28
CA TRP A 120 -0.01 -3.02 -2.67
C TRP A 120 -0.89 -2.07 -3.48
N ARG A 121 -2.19 -1.98 -3.18
CA ARG A 121 -3.11 -1.02 -3.79
C ARG A 121 -2.81 0.38 -3.27
N ASP A 122 -2.63 0.51 -1.96
CA ASP A 122 -2.33 1.80 -1.32
C ASP A 122 -1.04 2.42 -1.85
N LEU A 123 0.00 1.60 -2.06
CA LEU A 123 1.27 2.09 -2.62
C LEU A 123 1.14 2.56 -4.08
N LEU A 124 0.15 2.05 -4.83
CA LEU A 124 -0.14 2.47 -6.22
C LEU A 124 -1.04 3.71 -6.28
N THR A 125 -1.92 3.93 -5.30
CA THR A 125 -2.89 5.04 -5.30
C THR A 125 -2.38 6.30 -4.61
N VAL A 126 -1.28 6.20 -3.87
CA VAL A 126 -0.67 7.30 -3.11
C VAL A 126 0.44 8.00 -3.91
N ARG A 127 0.47 9.34 -3.91
CA ARG A 127 1.58 10.10 -4.51
C ARG A 127 2.84 10.02 -3.63
N PRO A 128 4.05 9.85 -4.20
CA PRO A 128 5.28 9.95 -3.43
C PRO A 128 5.42 11.34 -2.79
N PRO A 129 5.89 11.45 -1.53
CA PRO A 129 6.49 10.39 -0.73
C PRO A 129 5.47 9.53 0.05
N ALA A 130 5.43 8.23 -0.22
CA ALA A 130 4.52 7.28 0.44
C ALA A 130 4.81 7.07 1.94
N GLY A 131 5.92 7.63 2.45
CA GLY A 131 6.31 7.55 3.86
C GLY A 131 5.46 8.37 4.82
N SER A 132 4.69 9.34 4.31
CA SER A 132 3.71 10.07 5.11
C SER A 132 2.43 9.30 5.38
N PHE A 133 2.22 8.18 4.66
CA PHE A 133 1.01 7.38 4.78
C PHE A 133 1.26 6.12 5.60
N VAL A 134 0.30 5.77 6.43
CA VAL A 134 0.33 4.57 7.26
C VAL A 134 -0.09 3.38 6.38
N GLY A 135 0.79 2.40 6.19
CA GLY A 135 0.47 1.14 5.50
C GLY A 135 1.25 0.82 4.21
N PRO A 136 1.54 1.76 3.29
CA PRO A 136 2.25 1.45 2.05
C PRO A 136 3.65 0.83 2.26
N ALA A 137 4.30 1.12 3.39
CA ALA A 137 5.59 0.54 3.78
C ALA A 137 5.54 -0.99 4.06
N VAL A 138 4.34 -1.57 4.19
CA VAL A 138 4.16 -3.02 4.34
C VAL A 138 4.60 -3.77 3.06
N VAL A 139 4.46 -3.16 1.88
CA VAL A 139 4.88 -3.78 0.60
C VAL A 139 6.40 -4.05 0.56
N PRO A 140 7.29 -3.04 0.71
CA PRO A 140 8.73 -3.29 0.72
C PRO A 140 9.16 -4.21 1.86
N TYR A 141 8.49 -4.11 3.02
CA TYR A 141 8.77 -4.97 4.17
C TYR A 141 8.45 -6.44 3.90
N LEU A 142 7.24 -6.75 3.45
CA LEU A 142 6.79 -8.11 3.14
C LEU A 142 7.60 -8.70 1.97
N ALA A 143 7.79 -7.92 0.90
CA ALA A 143 8.60 -8.33 -0.24
C ALA A 143 10.05 -8.60 0.18
N GLY A 144 10.61 -7.79 1.08
CA GLY A 144 11.94 -7.98 1.65
C GLY A 144 12.06 -9.27 2.45
N ILE A 145 11.09 -9.59 3.33
CA ILE A 145 11.09 -10.85 4.10
C ILE A 145 11.07 -12.06 3.17
N VAL A 146 10.16 -12.06 2.20
CA VAL A 146 10.00 -13.16 1.24
C VAL A 146 11.27 -13.33 0.41
N ALA A 147 11.78 -12.25 -0.17
CA ALA A 147 13.00 -12.28 -0.99
C ALA A 147 14.22 -12.71 -0.17
N GLY A 148 14.43 -12.14 1.02
CA GLY A 148 15.50 -12.51 1.94
C GLY A 148 15.47 -13.99 2.32
N LEU A 149 14.28 -14.52 2.65
CA LEU A 149 14.10 -15.92 3.01
C LEU A 149 14.45 -16.88 1.86
N PHE A 150 13.93 -16.62 0.66
CA PHE A 150 14.15 -17.50 -0.49
C PHE A 150 15.56 -17.37 -1.06
N THR A 151 16.09 -16.15 -1.23
CA THR A 151 17.47 -15.92 -1.67
C THR A 151 18.45 -16.53 -0.67
N GLY A 152 18.24 -16.34 0.64
CA GLY A 152 19.09 -16.91 1.68
C GLY A 152 19.05 -18.44 1.77
N ARG A 153 17.89 -19.07 1.51
CA ARG A 153 17.81 -20.54 1.44
C ARG A 153 18.46 -21.11 0.18
N LEU A 154 18.24 -20.47 -0.97
CA LEU A 154 18.75 -20.94 -2.26
C LEU A 154 20.25 -20.69 -2.42
N SER A 155 20.78 -19.64 -1.76
CA SER A 155 22.21 -19.31 -1.76
C SER A 155 23.08 -20.41 -1.16
N LEU A 156 22.52 -21.26 -0.30
CA LEU A 156 23.21 -22.40 0.31
C LEU A 156 23.13 -23.68 -0.53
N SER A 157 22.34 -23.70 -1.61
CA SER A 157 22.22 -24.86 -2.48
C SER A 157 23.45 -25.00 -3.40
N VAL A 158 24.02 -26.20 -3.48
CA VAL A 158 25.20 -26.46 -4.32
C VAL A 158 24.81 -26.62 -5.80
N ARG A 159 23.68 -27.30 -6.08
CA ARG A 159 23.22 -27.58 -7.46
C ARG A 159 22.29 -26.52 -8.06
N ARG A 160 21.70 -25.65 -7.23
CA ARG A 160 20.63 -24.73 -7.65
C ARG A 160 20.92 -23.27 -7.28
N TYR A 161 22.18 -22.89 -7.08
CA TYR A 161 22.55 -21.54 -6.60
C TYR A 161 22.09 -20.41 -7.54
N LEU A 162 21.98 -20.65 -8.85
CA LEU A 162 21.46 -19.67 -9.80
C LEU A 162 19.98 -19.35 -9.57
N TRP A 163 19.21 -20.27 -8.95
CA TRP A 163 17.82 -20.02 -8.59
C TRP A 163 17.69 -18.92 -7.51
N ALA A 164 18.77 -18.58 -6.79
CA ALA A 164 18.78 -17.45 -5.86
C ALA A 164 18.64 -16.08 -6.57
N LEU A 165 18.95 -16.01 -7.87
CA LEU A 165 18.80 -14.80 -8.67
C LEU A 165 17.33 -14.45 -8.92
N LEU A 166 16.44 -15.45 -8.99
CA LEU A 166 15.01 -15.24 -9.25
C LEU A 166 14.31 -14.42 -8.15
N PRO A 167 14.36 -14.80 -6.85
CA PRO A 167 13.74 -14.01 -5.79
C PRO A 167 14.37 -12.62 -5.64
N SER A 168 15.68 -12.47 -5.88
CA SER A 168 16.32 -11.15 -5.83
C SER A 168 15.96 -10.25 -7.03
N ALA A 169 15.85 -10.83 -8.23
CA ALA A 169 15.39 -10.11 -9.42
C ALA A 169 13.91 -9.73 -9.28
N ALA A 170 13.08 -10.63 -8.75
CA ALA A 170 11.67 -10.35 -8.47
C ALA A 170 11.52 -9.20 -7.45
N PHE A 171 12.34 -9.18 -6.39
CA PHE A 171 12.33 -8.10 -5.41
C PHE A 171 12.70 -6.75 -6.03
N LEU A 172 13.75 -6.72 -6.85
CA LEU A 172 14.10 -5.51 -7.61
C LEU A 172 12.97 -5.09 -8.57
N LEU A 173 12.36 -6.04 -9.26
CA LEU A 173 11.28 -5.78 -10.20
C LEU A 173 10.06 -5.17 -9.49
N VAL A 174 9.69 -5.66 -8.30
CA VAL A 174 8.64 -5.03 -7.46
C VAL A 174 9.03 -3.59 -7.13
N GLY A 175 10.28 -3.34 -6.72
CA GLY A 175 10.74 -1.99 -6.44
C GLY A 175 10.77 -1.04 -7.65
N ILE A 176 11.13 -1.55 -8.84
CA ILE A 176 11.07 -0.79 -10.09
C ILE A 176 9.62 -0.52 -10.50
N LEU A 177 8.73 -1.50 -10.40
CA LEU A 177 7.34 -1.37 -10.81
C LEU A 177 6.49 -0.45 -9.92
N TRP A 178 6.84 -0.31 -8.63
CA TRP A 178 6.21 0.60 -7.67
C TRP A 178 6.95 1.94 -7.48
N GLY A 179 8.05 2.14 -8.21
CA GLY A 179 8.94 3.30 -8.11
C GLY A 179 8.37 4.63 -8.61
N ILE A 180 9.19 5.69 -8.56
CA ILE A 180 8.86 7.03 -9.08
C ILE A 180 9.16 7.18 -10.58
N ASP A 181 8.50 8.09 -11.28
CA ASP A 181 8.64 8.31 -12.74
C ASP A 181 9.95 9.04 -13.15
N VAL A 182 11.09 8.62 -12.60
CA VAL A 182 12.42 9.08 -13.03
C VAL A 182 13.04 8.01 -13.95
N PRO A 183 13.19 8.26 -15.27
CA PRO A 183 13.60 7.24 -16.24
C PRO A 183 15.00 6.65 -15.99
N ALA A 184 15.96 7.49 -15.59
CA ALA A 184 17.36 7.10 -15.42
C ALA A 184 17.62 6.17 -14.21
N ALA A 185 16.77 6.23 -13.18
CA ALA A 185 16.99 5.48 -11.94
C ALA A 185 16.70 3.98 -12.11
N GLY A 186 15.68 3.61 -12.90
CA GLY A 186 15.30 2.20 -13.12
C GLY A 186 16.35 1.42 -13.91
N GLY A 187 16.86 2.00 -15.00
CA GLY A 187 17.92 1.40 -15.82
C GLY A 187 19.22 1.20 -15.03
N ALA A 188 19.65 2.21 -14.27
CA ALA A 188 20.85 2.13 -13.44
C ALA A 188 20.75 1.02 -12.37
N LEU A 189 19.59 0.86 -11.73
CA LEU A 189 19.36 -0.19 -10.74
C LEU A 189 19.33 -1.60 -11.37
N GLY A 190 18.72 -1.75 -12.55
CA GLY A 190 18.71 -3.01 -13.31
C GLY A 190 20.12 -3.45 -13.71
N LEU A 191 20.93 -2.52 -14.21
CA LEU A 191 22.31 -2.76 -14.60
C LEU A 191 23.19 -3.07 -13.38
N GLY A 192 23.03 -2.32 -12.28
CA GLY A 192 23.71 -2.60 -11.02
C GLY A 192 23.40 -3.99 -10.47
N PHE A 193 22.15 -4.45 -10.60
CA PHE A 193 21.77 -5.81 -10.25
C PHE A 193 22.38 -6.86 -11.17
N ALA A 194 22.35 -6.66 -12.49
CA ALA A 194 22.97 -7.58 -13.45
C ALA A 194 24.46 -7.77 -13.16
N PHE A 195 25.14 -6.68 -12.80
CA PHE A 195 26.52 -6.67 -12.37
C PHE A 195 26.76 -7.51 -11.10
N ILE A 196 26.00 -7.28 -10.03
CA ILE A 196 26.12 -8.04 -8.78
C ILE A 196 25.75 -9.52 -8.99
N ALA A 197 24.72 -9.80 -9.80
CA ALA A 197 24.29 -11.14 -10.17
C ALA A 197 25.38 -11.92 -10.91
N LEU A 198 26.14 -11.25 -11.78
CA LEU A 198 27.25 -11.85 -12.49
C LEU A 198 28.42 -12.16 -11.55
N LEU A 199 28.82 -11.21 -10.70
CA LEU A 199 29.84 -11.45 -9.68
C LEU A 199 29.45 -12.62 -8.76
N TRP A 200 28.18 -12.68 -8.37
CA TRP A 200 27.63 -13.80 -7.60
C TRP A 200 27.76 -15.13 -8.35
N ALA A 201 27.37 -15.18 -9.63
CA ALA A 201 27.43 -16.40 -10.43
C ALA A 201 28.87 -16.90 -10.60
N VAL A 202 29.82 -15.99 -10.87
CA VAL A 202 31.25 -16.32 -10.98
C VAL A 202 31.80 -16.84 -9.65
N TRP A 203 31.55 -16.12 -8.55
CA TRP A 203 32.00 -16.52 -7.22
C TRP A 203 31.43 -17.87 -6.79
N ARG A 204 30.13 -18.11 -7.03
CA ARG A 204 29.47 -19.39 -6.72
C ARG A 204 29.98 -20.53 -7.60
N ARG A 205 30.24 -20.28 -8.89
CA ARG A 205 30.80 -21.29 -9.80
C ARG A 205 32.17 -21.74 -9.34
N HIS A 206 33.06 -20.81 -9.00
CA HIS A 206 34.38 -21.16 -8.45
C HIS A 206 34.27 -21.97 -7.15
N ARG A 207 33.38 -21.56 -6.24
CA ARG A 207 33.20 -22.27 -4.96
C ARG A 207 32.54 -23.64 -5.11
N ALA A 208 31.60 -23.79 -6.04
CA ALA A 208 30.96 -25.06 -6.34
C ALA A 208 31.98 -26.05 -6.90
N ASN A 209 32.83 -25.61 -7.85
CA ASN A 209 33.89 -26.44 -8.44
C ASN A 209 34.93 -26.89 -7.39
N ALA A 210 35.30 -26.00 -6.47
CA ALA A 210 36.19 -26.34 -5.36
C ALA A 210 35.60 -27.38 -4.39
N LEU A 211 34.26 -27.42 -4.23
CA LEU A 211 33.57 -28.37 -3.35
C LEU A 211 33.26 -29.72 -4.02
N THR A 212 33.05 -29.76 -5.34
CA THR A 212 32.80 -31.02 -6.07
C THR A 212 34.08 -31.79 -6.43
N GLY A 213 35.26 -31.22 -6.18
CA GLY A 213 36.54 -31.91 -6.40
C GLY A 213 36.85 -32.18 -7.87
N GLU A 214 36.15 -31.55 -8.82
CA GLU A 214 36.40 -31.66 -10.26
C GLU A 214 37.79 -31.14 -10.65
N GLU A 215 38.42 -30.35 -9.78
CA GLU A 215 39.81 -29.88 -9.90
C GLU A 215 40.86 -31.00 -9.85
N LEU A 216 40.54 -32.17 -9.28
CA LEU A 216 41.48 -33.31 -9.21
C LEU A 216 41.58 -34.10 -10.53
N LEU A 217 40.70 -33.85 -11.51
CA LEU A 217 40.71 -34.53 -12.82
C LEU A 217 41.15 -33.62 -13.97
N SER A 218 41.41 -32.34 -13.72
CA SER A 218 41.98 -31.43 -14.72
C SER A 218 43.49 -31.32 -14.53
N ASP A 219 44.23 -31.97 -15.43
CA ASP A 219 45.68 -31.90 -15.54
C ASP A 219 46.20 -30.44 -15.52
N GLY A 220 47.16 -30.17 -14.65
CA GLY A 220 48.30 -29.31 -14.98
C GLY A 220 48.08 -27.85 -15.37
N SER A 221 47.12 -27.11 -14.79
CA SER A 221 47.35 -25.66 -14.65
C SER A 221 46.73 -25.13 -13.36
N ALA A 222 47.60 -24.76 -12.42
CA ALA A 222 47.24 -23.86 -11.35
C ALA A 222 46.76 -22.54 -11.97
N ILE A 223 45.45 -22.41 -12.18
CA ILE A 223 44.80 -21.12 -12.45
C ILE A 223 44.84 -20.37 -11.12
N SER A 224 46.01 -19.83 -10.85
CA SER A 224 46.26 -18.95 -9.72
C SER A 224 45.26 -17.79 -9.74
N GLY A 225 44.82 -17.42 -8.54
CA GLY A 225 43.79 -16.41 -8.26
C GLY A 225 43.88 -15.03 -8.95
N PRO A 226 45.01 -14.51 -9.49
CA PRO A 226 44.98 -13.20 -10.14
C PRO A 226 44.26 -13.15 -11.49
N ARG A 227 44.23 -14.23 -12.29
CA ARG A 227 43.61 -14.19 -13.64
C ARG A 227 42.08 -14.17 -13.60
N THR A 228 41.47 -14.84 -12.63
CA THR A 228 40.02 -14.83 -12.42
C THR A 228 39.56 -13.50 -11.82
N ILE A 229 40.35 -12.92 -10.91
CA ILE A 229 40.11 -11.57 -10.38
C ILE A 229 40.27 -10.52 -11.48
N ALA A 230 41.28 -10.63 -12.35
CA ALA A 230 41.47 -9.73 -13.49
C ALA A 230 40.35 -9.88 -14.54
N ALA A 231 39.90 -11.10 -14.82
CA ALA A 231 38.76 -11.33 -15.71
C ALA A 231 37.46 -10.77 -15.13
N ALA A 232 37.23 -10.94 -13.82
CA ALA A 232 36.09 -10.33 -13.12
C ALA A 232 36.19 -8.80 -13.16
N ALA A 233 37.36 -8.22 -12.86
CA ALA A 233 37.60 -6.77 -12.91
C ALA A 233 37.44 -6.18 -14.32
N ALA A 234 37.91 -6.88 -15.36
CA ALA A 234 37.72 -6.48 -16.75
C ALA A 234 36.24 -6.54 -17.16
N LEU A 235 35.50 -7.55 -16.68
CA LEU A 235 34.07 -7.63 -16.92
C LEU A 235 33.29 -6.56 -16.16
N VAL A 236 33.74 -6.19 -14.95
CA VAL A 236 33.23 -5.04 -14.18
C VAL A 236 33.38 -3.77 -14.99
N ALA A 237 34.58 -3.50 -15.51
CA ALA A 237 34.84 -2.32 -16.32
C ALA A 237 33.98 -2.31 -17.60
N ALA A 238 33.85 -3.45 -18.27
CA ALA A 238 33.05 -3.58 -19.49
C ALA A 238 31.55 -3.40 -19.25
N ALA A 239 31.00 -3.98 -18.18
CA ALA A 239 29.59 -3.81 -17.81
C ALA A 239 29.28 -2.37 -17.38
N THR A 240 30.22 -1.72 -16.67
CA THR A 240 30.10 -0.31 -16.27
C THR A 240 30.14 0.61 -17.50
N ALA A 241 31.06 0.37 -18.42
CA ALA A 241 31.15 1.12 -19.68
C ALA A 241 29.90 0.94 -20.55
N LEU A 242 29.38 -0.29 -20.65
CA LEU A 242 28.13 -0.58 -21.37
C LEU A 242 26.93 0.11 -20.72
N SER A 243 26.89 0.17 -19.38
CA SER A 243 25.83 0.86 -18.62
C SER A 243 25.80 2.36 -18.91
N VAL A 244 26.97 3.00 -18.91
CA VAL A 244 27.10 4.43 -19.24
C VAL A 244 26.78 4.68 -20.72
N ALA A 245 27.15 3.76 -21.61
CA ALA A 245 26.93 3.90 -23.06
C ALA A 245 25.48 3.65 -23.51
N VAL A 246 24.72 2.82 -22.81
CA VAL A 246 23.31 2.51 -23.14
C VAL A 246 22.34 3.56 -22.58
N MET A 247 22.72 4.28 -21.52
CA MET A 247 21.91 5.31 -20.86
C MET A 247 21.32 6.37 -21.82
N PRO A 248 22.06 6.89 -22.83
CA PRO A 248 21.53 7.86 -23.79
C PRO A 248 20.64 7.23 -24.88
N LEU A 249 20.86 5.95 -25.22
CA LEU A 249 20.10 5.21 -26.24
C LEU A 249 18.68 4.86 -25.78
N LEU A 250 18.45 4.78 -24.47
CA LEU A 250 17.12 4.52 -23.91
C LEU A 250 16.17 5.73 -24.02
N GLY A 251 16.68 6.91 -24.36
CA GLY A 251 15.91 8.09 -24.76
C GLY A 251 14.90 8.63 -23.71
N PRO A 252 14.37 9.85 -23.91
CA PRO A 252 13.25 10.37 -23.12
C PRO A 252 11.88 9.82 -23.59
N ALA A 253 11.84 9.04 -24.67
CA ALA A 253 10.64 8.86 -25.49
C ALA A 253 9.79 7.61 -25.19
N GLY A 254 10.26 6.72 -24.31
CA GLY A 254 9.44 5.61 -23.78
C GLY A 254 9.28 5.80 -22.28
N GLY A 255 8.21 6.47 -21.85
CA GLY A 255 7.93 6.69 -20.43
C GLY A 255 8.07 5.40 -19.63
N ARG A 256 8.68 5.48 -18.45
CA ARG A 256 8.77 4.35 -17.52
C ARG A 256 7.34 3.86 -17.23
N VAL A 257 7.07 2.58 -17.46
CA VAL A 257 5.79 1.97 -17.08
C VAL A 257 5.81 1.70 -15.59
N VAL A 258 5.08 2.51 -14.82
CA VAL A 258 4.85 2.29 -13.38
C VAL A 258 3.40 1.88 -13.21
N LEU A 259 3.11 0.87 -12.38
CA LEU A 259 1.73 0.35 -12.25
C LEU A 259 0.73 1.43 -11.79
N ARG A 260 1.19 2.47 -11.08
CA ARG A 260 0.36 3.61 -10.63
C ARG A 260 -0.29 4.39 -11.78
N GLN A 261 0.27 4.31 -12.99
CA GLN A 261 -0.30 4.97 -14.17
C GLN A 261 -1.59 4.30 -14.65
N PHE A 262 -1.83 3.04 -14.28
CA PHE A 262 -2.96 2.22 -14.74
C PHE A 262 -4.01 1.94 -13.66
N VAL A 263 -3.80 2.44 -12.43
CA VAL A 263 -4.74 2.27 -11.32
C VAL A 263 -5.48 3.59 -11.11
N GLN A 264 -6.79 3.58 -11.34
CA GLN A 264 -7.64 4.69 -10.97
C GLN A 264 -7.79 4.75 -9.44
N PRO A 265 -7.49 5.90 -8.80
CA PRO A 265 -7.75 6.10 -7.37
C PRO A 265 -9.22 5.83 -7.04
N PRO A 266 -9.56 5.40 -5.82
CA PRO A 266 -10.93 5.05 -5.44
C PRO A 266 -11.90 6.24 -5.38
N LEU A 267 -11.47 7.45 -5.78
CA LEU A 267 -12.29 8.65 -5.79
C LEU A 267 -13.07 8.71 -7.09
N ASN A 268 -14.39 8.49 -7.01
CA ASN A 268 -15.30 8.78 -8.11
C ASN A 268 -15.80 10.22 -8.00
N LEU A 269 -15.39 11.10 -8.92
CA LEU A 269 -15.83 12.49 -8.90
C LEU A 269 -17.32 12.67 -9.16
N GLN A 270 -17.98 11.70 -9.80
CA GLN A 270 -19.42 11.74 -10.05
C GLN A 270 -20.25 11.62 -8.77
N ASP A 271 -19.64 11.18 -7.67
CA ASP A 271 -20.30 11.12 -6.35
C ASP A 271 -20.39 12.53 -5.71
N TYR A 272 -19.70 13.53 -6.27
CA TYR A 272 -19.65 14.90 -5.76
C TYR A 272 -20.22 15.88 -6.78
N ALA A 273 -20.99 16.86 -6.29
CA ALA A 273 -21.48 17.94 -7.13
C ALA A 273 -20.32 18.81 -7.62
N SER A 274 -20.41 19.25 -8.89
CA SER A 274 -19.44 20.21 -9.44
C SER A 274 -19.42 21.48 -8.58
N PRO A 275 -18.25 21.97 -8.16
CA PRO A 275 -18.11 23.15 -7.30
C PRO A 275 -18.92 24.36 -7.80
N LEU A 276 -18.96 24.57 -9.12
CA LEU A 276 -19.64 25.71 -9.73
C LEU A 276 -21.16 25.68 -9.53
N THR A 277 -21.77 24.49 -9.40
CA THR A 277 -23.22 24.38 -9.14
C THR A 277 -23.63 24.95 -7.77
N GLY A 278 -22.68 25.02 -6.83
CA GLY A 278 -22.88 25.63 -5.52
C GLY A 278 -22.75 27.15 -5.51
N TYR A 279 -22.33 27.78 -6.63
CA TYR A 279 -22.07 29.22 -6.72
C TYR A 279 -23.25 30.06 -6.23
N ARG A 280 -24.45 29.73 -6.72
CA ARG A 280 -25.70 30.41 -6.38
C ARG A 280 -25.97 30.45 -4.87
N HIS A 281 -25.73 29.34 -4.19
CA HIS A 281 -25.95 29.23 -2.76
C HIS A 281 -25.02 30.17 -1.97
N LEU A 282 -23.77 30.31 -2.42
CA LEU A 282 -22.80 31.21 -1.77
C LEU A 282 -23.22 32.67 -1.90
N VAL A 283 -23.59 33.11 -3.10
CA VAL A 283 -23.87 34.53 -3.38
C VAL A 283 -25.25 34.99 -2.87
N ASP A 284 -26.27 34.14 -3.00
CA ASP A 284 -27.65 34.49 -2.63
C ASP A 284 -27.94 34.20 -1.15
N ASP A 285 -27.64 32.99 -0.66
CA ASP A 285 -28.01 32.56 0.70
C ASP A 285 -26.96 32.94 1.75
N GLN A 286 -25.67 32.84 1.41
CA GLN A 286 -24.55 33.11 2.35
C GLN A 286 -23.94 34.51 2.17
N LYS A 287 -24.70 35.45 1.59
CA LYS A 287 -24.22 36.79 1.23
C LYS A 287 -23.51 37.54 2.38
N LYS A 288 -24.08 37.50 3.58
CA LYS A 288 -23.57 38.23 4.76
C LYS A 288 -22.84 37.35 5.76
N SER A 289 -22.85 36.03 5.55
CA SER A 289 -22.24 35.08 6.45
C SER A 289 -20.74 35.01 6.16
N THR A 290 -19.92 35.03 7.22
CA THR A 290 -18.51 34.65 7.10
C THR A 290 -18.44 33.15 6.85
N LEU A 291 -17.96 32.77 5.67
CA LEU A 291 -17.80 31.39 5.25
C LEU A 291 -16.56 30.78 5.90
N PHE A 292 -15.44 31.51 5.83
CA PHE A 292 -14.19 31.15 6.46
C PHE A 292 -13.31 32.39 6.63
N THR A 293 -12.31 32.29 7.48
CA THR A 293 -11.27 33.30 7.65
C THR A 293 -9.96 32.82 7.03
N VAL A 294 -9.22 33.71 6.38
CA VAL A 294 -7.91 33.42 5.79
C VAL A 294 -6.85 34.40 6.29
N ALA A 295 -5.69 33.89 6.69
CA ALA A 295 -4.50 34.69 6.99
C ALA A 295 -3.38 34.39 5.98
N GLY A 296 -2.52 35.37 5.71
CA GLY A 296 -1.38 35.21 4.78
C GLY A 296 -1.70 35.42 3.30
N LEU A 297 -2.95 35.77 2.96
CA LEU A 297 -3.34 36.13 1.60
C LEU A 297 -2.69 37.46 1.19
N PRO A 298 -2.04 37.56 0.01
CA PRO A 298 -1.51 38.82 -0.48
C PRO A 298 -2.64 39.82 -0.78
N ASP A 299 -2.30 41.11 -0.80
CA ASP A 299 -3.25 42.16 -1.18
C ASP A 299 -3.83 41.87 -2.58
N HIS A 300 -5.16 41.84 -2.68
CA HIS A 300 -5.88 41.46 -3.90
C HIS A 300 -5.62 40.04 -4.42
N GLY A 301 -5.08 39.16 -3.56
CA GLY A 301 -4.91 37.74 -3.85
C GLY A 301 -6.25 37.03 -4.05
N ARG A 302 -6.28 36.06 -4.97
CA ARG A 302 -7.44 35.20 -5.21
C ARG A 302 -7.30 33.91 -4.43
N ILE A 303 -8.43 33.34 -4.05
CA ILE A 303 -8.48 32.04 -3.38
C ILE A 303 -9.16 31.07 -4.34
N GLU A 304 -8.38 30.20 -4.96
CA GLU A 304 -8.90 29.14 -5.82
C GLU A 304 -9.56 28.05 -4.98
N VAL A 305 -10.68 27.53 -5.45
CA VAL A 305 -11.34 26.35 -4.86
C VAL A 305 -11.26 25.19 -5.85
N ALA A 306 -11.63 25.42 -7.11
CA ALA A 306 -11.58 24.37 -8.13
C ALA A 306 -11.47 24.92 -9.55
N THR A 307 -10.80 24.16 -10.42
CA THR A 307 -10.71 24.42 -11.85
C THR A 307 -11.48 23.37 -12.64
N LEU A 308 -12.28 23.79 -13.61
CA LEU A 308 -13.21 22.98 -14.38
C LEU A 308 -12.92 23.20 -15.87
N ASP A 309 -12.63 22.14 -16.62
CA ASP A 309 -12.19 22.21 -18.02
C ASP A 309 -13.05 21.39 -18.99
N ALA A 310 -14.05 20.65 -18.48
CA ALA A 310 -14.96 19.84 -19.27
C ALA A 310 -16.39 20.41 -19.20
N TYR A 311 -17.13 20.30 -20.30
CA TYR A 311 -18.52 20.74 -20.34
C TYR A 311 -19.38 19.77 -21.13
N ASP A 312 -20.45 19.30 -20.50
CA ASP A 312 -21.32 18.30 -21.09
C ASP A 312 -22.57 18.91 -21.76
N GLY A 313 -22.84 20.21 -21.67
CA GLY A 313 -24.11 20.82 -22.11
C GLY A 313 -25.08 21.17 -20.97
N HIS A 314 -24.80 20.72 -19.75
CA HIS A 314 -25.57 21.06 -18.55
C HIS A 314 -24.68 21.65 -17.47
N VAL A 315 -23.51 21.05 -17.24
CA VAL A 315 -22.61 21.40 -16.14
C VAL A 315 -21.16 21.44 -16.62
N PHE A 316 -20.40 22.43 -16.15
CA PHE A 316 -18.95 22.47 -16.23
C PHE A 316 -18.36 21.63 -15.10
N SER A 317 -17.48 20.69 -15.43
CA SER A 317 -16.93 19.70 -14.52
C SER A 317 -15.43 19.47 -14.80
N MET A 318 -14.85 18.51 -14.07
CA MET A 318 -13.49 18.04 -14.27
C MET A 318 -13.51 16.72 -15.05
N ASP A 319 -12.69 16.60 -16.09
CA ASP A 319 -12.51 15.36 -16.86
C ASP A 319 -11.03 15.16 -17.26
N GLY A 320 -10.66 13.94 -17.65
CA GLY A 320 -9.30 13.63 -18.09
C GLY A 320 -8.26 13.96 -17.01
N GLU A 321 -7.28 14.81 -17.32
CA GLU A 321 -6.20 15.18 -16.38
C GLU A 321 -6.70 16.06 -15.21
N SER A 322 -7.75 16.88 -15.38
CA SER A 322 -8.33 17.66 -14.28
C SER A 322 -9.17 16.81 -13.32
N ALA A 323 -9.57 15.60 -13.74
CA ALA A 323 -10.22 14.61 -12.91
C ALA A 323 -9.26 13.68 -12.15
N ARG A 324 -7.93 13.78 -12.36
CA ARG A 324 -6.93 12.90 -11.73
C ARG A 324 -6.51 13.39 -10.35
N PHE A 325 -7.31 13.04 -9.36
CA PHE A 325 -7.05 13.30 -7.96
C PHE A 325 -6.17 12.23 -7.33
N LEU A 326 -5.02 12.62 -6.79
CA LEU A 326 -4.10 11.71 -6.11
C LEU A 326 -4.07 12.03 -4.61
N ARG A 327 -4.05 11.00 -3.78
CA ARG A 327 -3.92 11.18 -2.33
C ARG A 327 -2.55 11.77 -2.02
N ILE A 328 -2.51 12.89 -1.30
CA ILE A 328 -1.26 13.59 -0.94
C ILE A 328 -1.05 13.64 0.57
N GLY A 329 0.23 13.59 0.97
CA GLY A 329 0.62 13.78 2.36
C GLY A 329 0.71 15.28 2.70
N PRO A 330 1.21 15.61 3.91
CA PRO A 330 1.33 17.00 4.35
C PRO A 330 2.36 17.83 3.56
N SER A 331 3.14 17.21 2.67
CA SER A 331 4.07 17.88 1.76
C SER A 331 4.06 17.22 0.38
N VAL A 332 4.06 18.05 -0.65
CA VAL A 332 4.10 17.71 -2.07
C VAL A 332 5.34 18.38 -2.68
N TYR A 333 6.14 17.61 -3.42
CA TYR A 333 7.24 18.17 -4.20
C TYR A 333 6.67 18.90 -5.42
N GLY A 334 7.01 20.17 -5.59
CA GLY A 334 6.64 21.00 -6.74
C GLY A 334 7.86 21.74 -7.31
N THR A 335 7.68 22.50 -8.39
CA THR A 335 8.73 23.20 -9.16
C THR A 335 9.18 24.52 -8.53
N ASP A 336 10.48 24.82 -8.43
CA ASP A 336 11.00 26.00 -7.68
C ASP A 336 10.65 27.41 -8.22
N ALA A 337 9.70 27.55 -9.15
CA ALA A 337 9.33 28.83 -9.74
C ALA A 337 8.16 29.50 -9.00
N GLY A 338 8.41 30.64 -8.35
CA GLY A 338 7.39 31.51 -7.76
C GLY A 338 7.68 31.90 -6.30
N THR A 339 6.75 32.62 -5.66
CA THR A 339 6.92 33.05 -4.26
C THR A 339 6.17 32.09 -3.32
N PRO A 340 6.86 31.35 -2.43
CA PRO A 340 6.21 30.47 -1.47
C PRO A 340 5.42 31.29 -0.45
N ARG A 341 4.20 30.83 -0.13
CA ARG A 341 3.28 31.43 0.83
C ARG A 341 2.54 30.34 1.60
N THR A 342 2.11 30.68 2.80
CA THR A 342 1.25 29.82 3.62
C THR A 342 -0.04 30.57 3.88
N LEU A 343 -1.17 29.94 3.57
CA LEU A 343 -2.51 30.42 3.89
C LEU A 343 -3.07 29.64 5.07
N ASP A 344 -3.39 30.32 6.16
CA ASP A 344 -4.07 29.71 7.30
C ASP A 344 -5.57 29.94 7.17
N ILE A 345 -6.35 28.86 7.07
CA ILE A 345 -7.78 28.90 6.80
C ILE A 345 -8.54 28.29 7.99
N GLY A 346 -9.50 29.05 8.51
CA GLY A 346 -10.44 28.62 9.54
C GLY A 346 -11.86 28.62 9.01
N ILE A 347 -12.54 27.49 9.09
CA ILE A 347 -13.87 27.29 8.51
C ILE A 347 -14.96 27.68 9.51
N ASP A 348 -15.90 28.52 9.07
CA ASP A 348 -17.05 28.98 9.86
C ASP A 348 -18.36 28.44 9.27
N ASN A 349 -18.90 29.06 8.22
CA ASN A 349 -20.16 28.66 7.57
C ASN A 349 -19.97 28.01 6.18
N TYR A 350 -18.76 27.52 5.89
CA TYR A 350 -18.46 26.83 4.64
C TYR A 350 -18.50 25.30 4.84
N ALA A 351 -19.41 24.62 4.14
CA ALA A 351 -19.50 23.17 4.16
C ALA A 351 -19.36 22.61 2.74
N SER A 352 -18.24 21.95 2.48
CA SER A 352 -17.89 21.43 1.15
C SER A 352 -16.83 20.34 1.26
N VAL A 353 -16.70 19.52 0.22
CA VAL A 353 -15.55 18.61 0.03
C VAL A 353 -14.37 19.30 -0.66
N TRP A 354 -14.63 20.41 -1.34
CA TRP A 354 -13.62 21.22 -2.04
C TRP A 354 -13.00 22.21 -1.07
N LEU A 355 -11.67 22.25 -0.99
CA LEU A 355 -10.99 23.13 -0.04
C LEU A 355 -10.60 24.46 -0.71
N PRO A 356 -10.92 25.61 -0.09
CA PRO A 356 -10.29 26.88 -0.42
C PRO A 356 -8.77 26.83 -0.26
N GLY A 357 -8.04 27.48 -1.17
CA GLY A 357 -6.57 27.54 -1.16
C GLY A 357 -5.91 26.66 -2.23
N GLY A 358 -6.60 26.38 -3.33
CA GLY A 358 -6.04 25.73 -4.52
C GLY A 358 -4.94 26.55 -5.22
N GLY A 359 -4.39 25.99 -6.30
CA GLY A 359 -3.26 26.51 -7.08
C GLY A 359 -2.06 25.56 -7.05
N ASP A 360 -0.83 26.09 -7.09
CA ASP A 360 0.39 25.27 -6.93
C ASP A 360 0.65 24.95 -5.44
N VAL A 361 -0.05 23.92 -4.95
CA VAL A 361 0.01 23.50 -3.54
C VAL A 361 1.23 22.61 -3.26
N ARG A 362 1.98 22.98 -2.21
CA ARG A 362 3.15 22.29 -1.65
C ARG A 362 2.88 21.50 -0.40
N GLY A 363 1.76 21.72 0.26
CA GLY A 363 1.44 20.98 1.47
C GLY A 363 0.14 21.47 2.09
N VAL A 364 -0.54 20.57 2.79
CA VAL A 364 -1.74 20.89 3.56
C VAL A 364 -1.59 20.25 4.93
N ARG A 365 -1.80 21.03 5.98
CA ARG A 365 -1.80 20.53 7.37
C ARG A 365 -3.14 20.85 8.01
N PHE A 366 -3.84 19.81 8.45
CA PHE A 366 -5.08 19.95 9.20
C PHE A 366 -4.78 20.06 10.69
N SER A 367 -5.67 20.76 11.40
CA SER A 367 -5.60 20.95 12.85
C SER A 367 -6.99 20.84 13.47
N GLY A 368 -7.05 20.32 14.69
CA GLY A 368 -8.30 20.11 15.42
C GLY A 368 -8.72 18.64 15.49
N PRO A 369 -9.91 18.34 16.04
CA PRO A 369 -10.35 16.98 16.37
C PRO A 369 -10.55 16.07 15.16
N ARG A 370 -10.90 16.64 13.99
CA ARG A 370 -11.16 15.91 12.73
C ARG A 370 -9.96 15.89 11.78
N ALA A 371 -8.80 16.36 12.23
CA ALA A 371 -7.63 16.54 11.37
C ALA A 371 -7.13 15.23 10.74
N ASP A 372 -7.18 14.12 11.49
CA ASP A 372 -6.74 12.82 10.99
C ASP A 372 -7.67 12.30 9.88
N ASP A 373 -8.99 12.42 10.04
CA ASP A 373 -9.98 12.04 9.02
C ASP A 373 -9.85 12.89 7.75
N GLN A 374 -9.61 14.19 7.91
CA GLN A 374 -9.43 15.13 6.80
C GLN A 374 -8.13 14.90 6.05
N ALA A 375 -7.03 14.63 6.77
CA ALA A 375 -5.75 14.27 6.19
C ALA A 375 -5.81 12.90 5.51
N GLU A 376 -6.53 11.95 6.10
CA GLU A 376 -6.76 10.63 5.51
C GLU A 376 -7.50 10.75 4.18
N GLY A 377 -8.55 11.56 4.12
CA GLY A 377 -9.35 11.81 2.93
C GLY A 377 -8.81 12.83 1.95
N LEU A 378 -7.57 13.36 2.11
CA LEU A 378 -7.04 14.44 1.29
C LEU A 378 -6.56 13.96 -0.10
N TYR A 379 -7.12 14.58 -1.13
CA TYR A 379 -6.75 14.42 -2.52
C TYR A 379 -6.38 15.77 -3.16
N TYR A 380 -5.43 15.72 -4.09
CA TYR A 380 -4.98 16.89 -4.83
C TYR A 380 -4.80 16.58 -6.31
N ASN A 381 -5.39 17.44 -7.14
CA ASN A 381 -5.14 17.49 -8.57
C ASN A 381 -4.06 18.55 -8.84
N SER A 382 -2.88 18.14 -9.35
CA SER A 382 -1.80 19.08 -9.68
C SER A 382 -1.90 19.73 -11.05
N TYR A 383 -2.76 19.23 -11.94
CA TYR A 383 -3.02 19.86 -13.24
C TYR A 383 -3.91 21.11 -13.07
N GLY A 384 -4.96 20.97 -12.26
CA GLY A 384 -5.95 22.00 -11.95
C GLY A 384 -5.75 22.69 -10.60
N GLY A 385 -4.70 22.37 -9.84
CA GLY A 385 -4.47 22.98 -8.52
C GLY A 385 -5.61 22.78 -7.51
N THR A 386 -6.45 21.76 -7.66
CA THR A 386 -7.69 21.61 -6.88
C THR A 386 -7.51 20.65 -5.70
N LEU A 387 -7.94 21.07 -4.51
CA LEU A 387 -7.90 20.27 -3.28
C LEU A 387 -9.29 19.73 -2.93
N LEU A 388 -9.34 18.45 -2.55
CA LEU A 388 -10.55 17.78 -2.10
C LEU A 388 -10.28 16.95 -0.85
N THR A 389 -11.18 16.97 0.14
CA THR A 389 -11.18 16.01 1.25
C THR A 389 -12.51 15.25 1.32
N THR A 390 -12.47 13.92 1.34
CA THR A 390 -13.67 13.09 1.40
C THR A 390 -14.40 13.18 2.74
N ALA A 391 -13.71 13.61 3.80
CA ALA A 391 -14.34 13.90 5.11
C ALA A 391 -15.13 15.23 5.11
N GLY A 392 -14.96 16.06 4.07
CA GLY A 392 -15.45 17.43 4.01
C GLY A 392 -14.83 18.35 5.06
N VAL A 393 -15.07 19.65 4.88
CA VAL A 393 -14.82 20.67 5.89
C VAL A 393 -16.14 21.19 6.47
N ALA A 394 -16.14 21.51 7.75
CA ALA A 394 -17.29 22.07 8.46
C ALA A 394 -16.87 23.10 9.51
N ALA A 395 -17.85 23.77 10.10
CA ALA A 395 -17.66 24.79 11.14
C ALA A 395 -16.69 24.33 12.24
N GLY A 396 -15.67 25.13 12.51
CA GLY A 396 -14.65 24.87 13.53
C GLY A 396 -13.38 24.14 13.03
N ASP A 397 -13.38 23.63 11.79
CA ASP A 397 -12.20 23.01 11.20
C ASP A 397 -11.15 24.07 10.82
N ARG A 398 -9.87 23.72 10.92
CA ARG A 398 -8.75 24.62 10.60
C ARG A 398 -7.64 23.91 9.86
N TYR A 399 -7.09 24.54 8.84
CA TYR A 399 -5.97 23.98 8.08
C TYR A 399 -5.07 25.06 7.50
N SER A 400 -3.80 24.72 7.28
CA SER A 400 -2.83 25.58 6.61
C SER A 400 -2.48 25.00 5.25
N VAL A 401 -2.47 25.82 4.20
CA VAL A 401 -2.04 25.44 2.86
C VAL A 401 -0.75 26.16 2.51
N ASP A 402 0.31 25.40 2.25
CA ASP A 402 1.55 25.92 1.68
C ASP A 402 1.39 25.92 0.16
N LEU A 403 1.47 27.08 -0.49
CA LEU A 403 1.30 27.25 -1.93
C LEU A 403 2.35 28.17 -2.54
N VAL A 404 2.46 28.15 -3.85
CA VAL A 404 3.32 29.07 -4.61
C VAL A 404 2.44 29.99 -5.45
N VAL A 405 2.60 31.29 -5.23
CA VAL A 405 1.90 32.29 -6.04
C VAL A 405 2.75 32.56 -7.29
N PRO A 406 2.20 32.35 -8.50
CA PRO A 406 2.89 32.68 -9.74
C PRO A 406 3.11 34.20 -9.86
N PRO A 407 4.16 34.64 -10.56
CA PRO A 407 4.36 36.06 -10.83
C PRO A 407 3.19 36.61 -11.66
N PRO A 408 2.88 37.92 -11.53
CA PRO A 408 1.86 38.54 -12.37
C PRO A 408 2.20 38.40 -13.85
N THR A 409 1.20 38.09 -14.67
CA THR A 409 1.36 37.93 -16.11
C THR A 409 1.67 39.26 -16.79
N ASP A 410 2.63 39.23 -17.73
CA ASP A 410 2.88 40.31 -18.67
C ASP A 410 2.24 39.97 -20.03
N ASP A 411 1.19 40.72 -20.42
CA ASP A 411 0.48 40.54 -21.68
C ASP A 411 1.42 40.63 -22.90
N ALA A 412 2.50 41.43 -22.83
CA ALA A 412 3.46 41.56 -23.94
C ALA A 412 4.30 40.29 -24.17
N ALA A 413 4.46 39.48 -23.11
CA ALA A 413 5.21 38.24 -23.14
C ALA A 413 4.32 37.01 -23.49
N ALA A 414 2.99 37.14 -23.38
CA ALA A 414 2.01 36.09 -23.63
C ALA A 414 1.62 36.01 -25.14
N GLN A 415 2.60 35.71 -26.00
CA GLN A 415 2.41 35.76 -27.46
C GLN A 415 1.75 34.51 -28.08
N ARG A 416 1.93 33.34 -27.46
CA ARG A 416 1.43 32.06 -27.99
C ARG A 416 0.66 31.27 -26.93
N VAL A 417 -0.54 30.84 -27.28
CA VAL A 417 -1.36 29.94 -26.46
C VAL A 417 -0.74 28.54 -26.49
N SER A 418 -0.55 27.97 -25.30
CA SER A 418 -0.01 26.63 -25.14
C SER A 418 -1.08 25.58 -25.37
N GLN A 419 -0.76 24.51 -26.10
CA GLN A 419 -1.69 23.42 -26.38
C GLN A 419 -1.53 22.33 -25.32
N VAL A 420 -2.33 22.44 -24.26
CA VAL A 420 -2.36 21.47 -23.14
C VAL A 420 -3.59 20.57 -23.25
N PRO A 421 -3.52 19.30 -22.78
CA PRO A 421 -4.69 18.43 -22.74
C PRO A 421 -5.77 19.03 -21.83
N VAL A 422 -6.98 19.23 -22.34
CA VAL A 422 -8.13 19.78 -21.59
C VAL A 422 -9.34 18.90 -21.84
N GLY A 423 -10.24 18.85 -20.86
CA GLY A 423 -11.47 18.06 -20.91
C GLY A 423 -12.35 18.30 -22.14
N ASP A 424 -13.17 17.29 -22.45
CA ASP A 424 -14.08 17.35 -23.59
C ASP A 424 -15.17 18.39 -23.38
N VAL A 425 -15.46 19.12 -24.45
CA VAL A 425 -16.56 20.09 -24.51
C VAL A 425 -17.54 19.60 -25.57
N SER A 426 -18.75 19.27 -25.15
CA SER A 426 -19.81 18.74 -26.00
C SER A 426 -21.10 19.55 -25.85
N ARG A 427 -22.00 19.43 -26.84
CA ARG A 427 -23.29 20.13 -26.86
C ARG A 427 -23.12 21.63 -26.59
N VAL A 428 -22.30 22.30 -27.40
CA VAL A 428 -22.16 23.76 -27.41
C VAL A 428 -23.11 24.33 -28.47
N PRO A 429 -23.90 25.37 -28.17
CA PRO A 429 -24.79 25.97 -29.17
C PRO A 429 -24.01 26.84 -30.15
N ASP A 430 -24.41 26.84 -31.42
CA ASP A 430 -23.73 27.56 -32.52
C ASP A 430 -23.60 29.07 -32.25
N VAL A 431 -24.57 29.67 -31.56
CA VAL A 431 -24.56 31.10 -31.17
C VAL A 431 -23.32 31.47 -30.36
N VAL A 432 -22.69 30.52 -29.65
CA VAL A 432 -21.44 30.79 -28.92
C VAL A 432 -20.31 31.17 -29.88
N GLY A 433 -20.14 30.44 -30.98
CA GLY A 433 -19.11 30.72 -31.98
C GLY A 433 -19.39 31.99 -32.78
N GLU A 434 -20.66 32.21 -33.13
CA GLU A 434 -21.11 33.43 -33.81
C GLU A 434 -20.82 34.68 -32.96
N ARG A 435 -21.23 34.63 -31.68
CA ARG A 435 -21.04 35.75 -30.75
C ARG A 435 -19.56 35.94 -30.39
N ALA A 436 -18.77 34.87 -30.31
CA ALA A 436 -17.32 34.98 -30.14
C ALA A 436 -16.68 35.79 -31.28
N THR A 437 -17.04 35.44 -32.53
CA THR A 437 -16.52 36.12 -33.73
C THR A 437 -16.91 37.60 -33.76
N GLU A 438 -18.16 37.91 -33.39
CA GLU A 438 -18.65 39.29 -33.32
C GLU A 438 -17.92 40.13 -32.26
N LEU A 439 -17.71 39.59 -31.05
CA LEU A 439 -17.06 40.30 -29.95
C LEU A 439 -15.56 40.50 -30.17
N ILE A 440 -14.91 39.60 -30.91
CA ILE A 440 -13.49 39.69 -31.27
C ILE A 440 -13.25 40.80 -32.28
N GLY A 441 -14.18 41.00 -33.23
CA GLY A 441 -14.05 41.99 -34.30
C GLY A 441 -12.75 41.79 -35.09
N ASP A 442 -11.93 42.84 -35.16
CA ASP A 442 -10.68 42.88 -35.93
C ASP A 442 -9.44 42.38 -35.14
N ALA A 443 -9.59 41.81 -33.95
CA ALA A 443 -8.45 41.34 -33.17
C ALA A 443 -7.74 40.13 -33.83
N HIS A 444 -6.42 40.22 -33.97
CA HIS A 444 -5.62 39.27 -34.75
C HIS A 444 -4.76 38.34 -33.90
N THR A 445 -4.28 38.79 -32.74
CA THR A 445 -3.46 37.97 -31.85
C THR A 445 -4.34 37.25 -30.80
N PRO A 446 -3.94 36.05 -30.31
CA PRO A 446 -4.72 35.34 -29.29
C PRO A 446 -4.99 36.18 -28.03
N MET A 447 -4.01 36.96 -27.57
CA MET A 447 -4.19 37.84 -26.41
C MET A 447 -5.19 38.97 -26.70
N GLU A 448 -5.10 39.62 -27.87
CA GLU A 448 -6.09 40.64 -28.27
C GLU A 448 -7.50 40.06 -28.38
N GLN A 449 -7.63 38.86 -28.95
CA GLN A 449 -8.92 38.15 -29.06
C GLN A 449 -9.52 37.89 -27.68
N LEU A 450 -8.73 37.38 -26.73
CA LEU A 450 -9.19 37.11 -25.37
C LEU A 450 -9.58 38.39 -24.61
N ARG A 451 -8.79 39.46 -24.74
CA ARG A 451 -9.10 40.76 -24.13
C ARG A 451 -10.32 41.43 -24.78
N ALA A 452 -10.53 41.24 -26.08
CA ALA A 452 -11.72 41.72 -26.78
C ALA A 452 -12.99 40.98 -26.29
N LEU A 453 -12.92 39.65 -26.18
CA LEU A 453 -14.00 38.85 -25.57
C LEU A 453 -14.30 39.29 -24.14
N GLU A 454 -13.27 39.41 -23.30
CA GLU A 454 -13.38 39.88 -21.91
C GLU A 454 -14.09 41.24 -21.86
N LYS A 455 -13.62 42.21 -22.63
CA LYS A 455 -14.21 43.55 -22.68
C LYS A 455 -15.67 43.52 -23.15
N GLY A 456 -15.96 42.80 -24.24
CA GLY A 456 -17.30 42.73 -24.81
C GLY A 456 -18.33 42.11 -23.86
N LEU A 457 -17.94 41.08 -23.12
CA LEU A 457 -18.78 40.46 -22.09
C LEU A 457 -18.99 41.38 -20.88
N ARG A 458 -17.96 42.12 -20.46
CA ARG A 458 -18.03 43.09 -19.36
C ARG A 458 -18.93 44.30 -19.64
N GLU A 459 -19.27 44.56 -20.90
CA GLU A 459 -20.24 45.59 -21.29
C GLU A 459 -21.71 45.16 -21.10
N GLY A 460 -21.96 43.91 -20.72
CA GLY A 460 -23.28 43.40 -20.38
C GLY A 460 -23.84 43.92 -19.04
N TYR A 461 -24.82 43.18 -18.51
CA TYR A 461 -25.51 43.51 -17.28
C TYR A 461 -25.48 42.37 -16.28
N TYR A 462 -25.29 42.72 -15.02
CA TYR A 462 -25.26 41.78 -13.90
C TYR A 462 -26.67 41.54 -13.35
N LEU A 463 -27.08 40.28 -13.21
CA LEU A 463 -28.34 39.93 -12.55
C LEU A 463 -28.28 38.56 -11.86
N THR A 464 -28.48 38.57 -10.54
CA THR A 464 -28.56 37.37 -9.68
C THR A 464 -29.85 37.35 -8.82
N GLY A 465 -30.07 36.30 -8.05
CA GLY A 465 -31.24 36.13 -7.18
C GLY A 465 -32.53 35.74 -7.94
N PRO A 466 -33.72 35.84 -7.31
CA PRO A 466 -34.98 35.29 -7.85
C PRO A 466 -35.42 35.89 -9.20
N LYS A 467 -34.74 36.95 -9.67
CA LYS A 467 -34.99 37.61 -10.97
C LYS A 467 -34.19 36.99 -12.13
N SER A 468 -33.22 36.13 -11.84
CA SER A 468 -32.35 35.47 -12.82
C SER A 468 -32.41 33.95 -12.63
N ARG A 469 -32.48 33.17 -13.70
CA ARG A 469 -32.47 31.70 -13.58
C ARG A 469 -31.06 31.22 -13.18
N PRO A 470 -30.90 30.29 -12.23
CA PRO A 470 -29.59 29.74 -11.86
C PRO A 470 -29.01 28.84 -12.95
N GLY A 471 -27.72 28.53 -12.83
CA GLY A 471 -27.05 27.50 -13.62
C GLY A 471 -26.47 28.01 -14.94
N HIS A 472 -25.84 27.09 -15.66
CA HIS A 472 -25.11 27.34 -16.91
C HIS A 472 -25.37 26.24 -17.95
N SER A 473 -26.62 25.74 -18.02
CA SER A 473 -27.00 24.77 -19.04
C SER A 473 -26.97 25.37 -20.45
N LEU A 474 -26.94 24.51 -21.48
CA LEU A 474 -27.03 24.87 -22.89
C LEU A 474 -28.17 25.89 -23.13
N GLU A 475 -29.37 25.61 -22.63
CA GLU A 475 -30.54 26.49 -22.77
C GLU A 475 -30.26 27.85 -22.15
N ARG A 476 -29.65 27.88 -20.96
CA ARG A 476 -29.38 29.11 -20.22
C ARG A 476 -28.36 29.98 -20.92
N ILE A 477 -27.24 29.39 -21.35
CA ILE A 477 -26.20 30.09 -22.11
C ILE A 477 -26.74 30.57 -23.46
N THR A 478 -27.51 29.74 -24.17
CA THR A 478 -28.15 30.14 -25.44
C THR A 478 -29.04 31.36 -25.22
N THR A 479 -29.91 31.33 -24.20
CA THR A 479 -30.83 32.43 -23.88
C THR A 479 -30.09 33.72 -23.55
N MET A 480 -28.98 33.64 -22.81
CA MET A 480 -28.15 34.80 -22.49
C MET A 480 -27.52 35.41 -23.74
N LEU A 481 -27.02 34.59 -24.67
CA LEU A 481 -26.29 35.05 -25.85
C LEU A 481 -27.20 35.48 -27.01
N THR A 482 -28.44 34.96 -27.09
CA THR A 482 -29.44 35.38 -28.09
C THR A 482 -30.29 36.56 -27.65
N GLY A 483 -30.28 36.93 -26.36
CA GLY A 483 -31.03 38.07 -25.86
C GLY A 483 -30.49 39.41 -26.37
N ASP A 484 -31.37 40.41 -26.49
CA ASP A 484 -31.00 41.78 -26.90
C ASP A 484 -29.93 42.40 -25.98
N LEU A 485 -29.94 42.00 -24.71
CA LEU A 485 -28.95 42.39 -23.71
C LEU A 485 -28.31 41.13 -23.14
N LEU A 486 -26.97 41.15 -23.02
CA LEU A 486 -26.25 40.13 -22.27
C LEU A 486 -26.55 40.33 -20.78
N VAL A 487 -27.26 39.39 -20.17
CA VAL A 487 -27.65 39.44 -18.76
C VAL A 487 -27.31 38.12 -18.07
N GLY A 488 -26.47 38.18 -17.03
CA GLY A 488 -26.09 36.99 -16.26
C GLY A 488 -25.36 37.30 -14.96
N ASP A 489 -24.88 36.25 -14.30
CA ASP A 489 -23.98 36.30 -13.14
C ASP A 489 -22.60 35.73 -13.51
N ASP A 490 -21.68 35.74 -12.54
CA ASP A 490 -20.26 35.38 -12.71
C ASP A 490 -20.13 33.94 -13.27
N GLU A 491 -20.98 33.02 -12.79
CA GLU A 491 -21.11 31.64 -13.30
C GLU A 491 -21.41 31.62 -14.81
N GLN A 492 -22.40 32.40 -15.25
CA GLN A 492 -22.84 32.41 -16.65
C GLN A 492 -21.84 33.10 -17.59
N TYR A 493 -21.25 34.22 -17.15
CA TYR A 493 -20.25 34.95 -17.93
C TYR A 493 -18.96 34.14 -18.08
N ALA A 494 -18.47 33.50 -17.01
CA ALA A 494 -17.28 32.66 -17.07
C ALA A 494 -17.47 31.46 -18.00
N VAL A 495 -18.61 30.76 -17.90
CA VAL A 495 -18.91 29.63 -18.79
C VAL A 495 -19.06 30.09 -20.24
N ALA A 496 -19.78 31.19 -20.50
CA ALA A 496 -19.94 31.72 -21.85
C ALA A 496 -18.57 32.06 -22.47
N MET A 497 -17.70 32.79 -21.76
CA MET A 497 -16.36 33.12 -22.24
C MET A 497 -15.53 31.86 -22.49
N ALA A 498 -15.50 30.92 -21.53
CA ALA A 498 -14.73 29.68 -21.69
C ALA A 498 -15.17 28.92 -22.94
N LEU A 499 -16.49 28.76 -23.17
CA LEU A 499 -17.00 28.10 -24.37
C LEU A 499 -16.66 28.87 -25.65
N MET A 500 -16.72 30.20 -25.66
CA MET A 500 -16.27 31.03 -26.79
C MET A 500 -14.80 30.78 -27.11
N VAL A 501 -13.93 30.77 -26.10
CA VAL A 501 -12.49 30.51 -26.26
C VAL A 501 -12.24 29.10 -26.81
N ARG A 502 -12.98 28.10 -26.32
CA ARG A 502 -12.89 26.71 -26.81
C ARG A 502 -13.33 26.60 -28.28
N GLN A 503 -14.34 27.36 -28.71
CA GLN A 503 -14.78 27.41 -30.11
C GLN A 503 -13.73 28.03 -31.05
N LEU A 504 -12.84 28.89 -30.54
CA LEU A 504 -11.71 29.44 -31.28
C LEU A 504 -10.50 28.48 -31.37
N GLY A 505 -10.62 27.26 -30.81
CA GLY A 505 -9.54 26.28 -30.80
C GLY A 505 -8.46 26.53 -29.74
N MET A 506 -8.72 27.38 -28.76
CA MET A 506 -7.80 27.64 -27.64
C MET A 506 -8.22 26.82 -26.41
N PRO A 507 -7.27 26.20 -25.67
CA PRO A 507 -7.57 25.59 -24.38
C PRO A 507 -8.03 26.64 -23.37
N ALA A 508 -9.10 26.35 -22.63
CA ALA A 508 -9.61 27.23 -21.59
C ALA A 508 -10.27 26.41 -20.49
N ARG A 509 -10.22 26.94 -19.27
CA ARG A 509 -10.88 26.36 -18.09
C ARG A 509 -11.60 27.44 -17.29
N VAL A 510 -12.69 27.07 -16.64
CA VAL A 510 -13.40 27.91 -15.67
C VAL A 510 -12.82 27.64 -14.29
N VAL A 511 -12.55 28.68 -13.53
CA VAL A 511 -12.09 28.57 -12.14
C VAL A 511 -13.12 29.20 -11.23
N MET A 512 -13.47 28.48 -10.17
CA MET A 512 -14.36 28.94 -9.12
C MET A 512 -13.55 29.16 -7.84
N GLY A 513 -13.81 30.28 -7.18
CA GLY A 513 -13.12 30.63 -5.96
C GLY A 513 -13.67 31.89 -5.31
N PHE A 514 -12.80 32.60 -4.60
CA PHE A 514 -13.13 33.85 -3.93
C PHE A 514 -12.19 34.97 -4.37
N TYR A 515 -12.77 36.12 -4.70
CA TYR A 515 -12.07 37.33 -5.10
C TYR A 515 -12.39 38.45 -4.11
N PRO A 516 -11.53 38.66 -3.10
CA PRO A 516 -11.64 39.81 -2.21
C PRO A 516 -11.52 41.11 -3.01
N GLY A 517 -12.46 42.03 -2.79
CA GLY A 517 -12.48 43.34 -3.41
C GLY A 517 -11.37 44.26 -2.88
N LYS A 518 -11.21 45.43 -3.49
CA LYS A 518 -10.20 46.42 -3.06
C LYS A 518 -10.45 46.99 -1.66
N ASP A 519 -11.71 46.99 -1.24
CA ASP A 519 -12.15 47.51 0.06
C ASP A 519 -12.15 46.44 1.17
N ASP A 520 -12.00 45.16 0.79
CA ASP A 520 -11.96 44.03 1.72
C ASP A 520 -10.56 43.90 2.33
N LYS A 521 -10.35 44.55 3.48
CA LYS A 521 -9.07 44.55 4.18
C LYS A 521 -9.01 43.51 5.28
N ALA A 522 -7.87 42.84 5.38
CA ALA A 522 -7.56 41.97 6.50
C ALA A 522 -7.53 42.78 7.82
N THR A 523 -8.30 42.35 8.81
CA THR A 523 -8.28 42.94 10.16
C THR A 523 -7.34 42.11 11.03
N GLY A 524 -6.26 42.72 11.53
CA GLY A 524 -5.24 41.97 12.30
C GLY A 524 -4.51 40.90 11.49
N GLY A 525 -4.42 41.06 10.16
CA GLY A 525 -3.79 40.09 9.26
C GLY A 525 -4.70 38.91 8.84
N VAL A 526 -5.97 38.93 9.26
CA VAL A 526 -6.97 37.92 8.92
C VAL A 526 -8.10 38.56 8.10
N LEU A 527 -8.41 37.97 6.96
CA LEU A 527 -9.53 38.36 6.10
C LEU A 527 -10.72 37.44 6.34
N ALA A 528 -11.90 38.01 6.60
CA ALA A 528 -13.16 37.28 6.67
C ALA A 528 -13.74 37.16 5.25
N VAL A 529 -13.82 35.95 4.73
CA VAL A 529 -14.36 35.68 3.39
C VAL A 529 -15.84 35.39 3.49
N THR A 530 -16.64 36.11 2.71
CA THR A 530 -18.11 36.01 2.69
C THR A 530 -18.61 35.52 1.33
N GLY A 531 -19.89 35.15 1.25
CA GLY A 531 -20.53 34.76 0.00
C GLY A 531 -20.49 35.82 -1.10
N THR A 532 -20.43 37.11 -0.76
CA THR A 532 -20.27 38.19 -1.76
C THR A 532 -18.94 38.14 -2.50
N MET A 533 -17.91 37.54 -1.91
CA MET A 533 -16.59 37.41 -2.53
C MET A 533 -16.51 36.19 -3.46
N ALA A 534 -17.52 35.31 -3.49
CA ALA A 534 -17.53 34.20 -4.42
C ALA A 534 -17.51 34.73 -5.87
N HIS A 535 -16.66 34.13 -6.70
CA HIS A 535 -16.40 34.57 -8.07
C HIS A 535 -16.08 33.38 -8.98
N ALA A 536 -16.35 33.54 -10.28
CA ALA A 536 -15.93 32.60 -11.31
C ALA A 536 -15.21 33.36 -12.43
N TRP A 537 -14.09 32.81 -12.91
CA TRP A 537 -13.27 33.41 -13.96
C TRP A 537 -12.77 32.36 -14.95
N VAL A 538 -12.10 32.81 -16.01
CA VAL A 538 -11.55 31.94 -17.05
C VAL A 538 -10.04 31.99 -17.05
N GLU A 539 -9.40 30.86 -17.31
CA GLU A 539 -7.95 30.77 -17.50
C GLU A 539 -7.60 30.15 -18.84
N VAL A 540 -6.58 30.72 -19.50
CA VAL A 540 -6.05 30.26 -20.78
C VAL A 540 -4.53 30.08 -20.65
N PRO A 541 -3.95 28.96 -21.09
CA PRO A 541 -2.53 28.70 -20.92
C PRO A 541 -1.70 29.35 -22.03
N PHE A 542 -0.60 30.01 -21.66
CA PHE A 542 0.35 30.64 -22.56
C PHE A 542 1.77 30.09 -22.37
N ASP A 543 2.50 29.96 -23.47
CA ASP A 543 3.88 29.49 -23.45
C ASP A 543 4.76 30.40 -22.58
N GLY A 544 5.43 29.82 -21.57
CA GLY A 544 6.34 30.55 -20.68
C GLY A 544 5.65 31.42 -19.62
N GLN A 545 4.32 31.56 -19.65
CA GLN A 545 3.54 32.33 -18.67
C GLN A 545 2.60 31.46 -17.82
N GLY A 546 2.34 30.22 -18.24
CA GLY A 546 1.40 29.34 -17.55
C GLY A 546 -0.05 29.77 -17.79
N TRP A 547 -0.93 29.53 -16.83
CA TRP A 547 -2.34 29.87 -16.93
C TRP A 547 -2.56 31.35 -16.64
N VAL A 548 -3.10 32.07 -17.62
CA VAL A 548 -3.41 33.50 -17.53
C VAL A 548 -4.90 33.69 -17.29
N THR A 549 -5.25 34.53 -16.32
CA THR A 549 -6.65 34.78 -15.95
C THR A 549 -7.31 35.88 -16.80
N PHE A 550 -8.58 35.68 -17.10
CA PHE A 550 -9.51 36.59 -17.75
C PHE A 550 -10.83 36.63 -16.96
N ASP A 551 -11.36 37.82 -16.69
CA ASP A 551 -12.60 38.00 -15.92
C ASP A 551 -13.69 38.65 -16.79
N PRO A 552 -14.60 37.85 -17.38
CA PRO A 552 -15.66 38.37 -18.25
C PRO A 552 -16.79 39.06 -17.49
N THR A 553 -16.77 39.08 -16.15
CA THR A 553 -17.92 39.50 -15.36
C THR A 553 -18.12 41.03 -15.43
N PRO A 554 -19.30 41.52 -15.82
CA PRO A 554 -19.60 42.94 -15.80
C PRO A 554 -19.64 43.48 -14.36
N ASP A 555 -19.52 44.79 -14.22
CA ASP A 555 -19.62 45.43 -12.92
C ASP A 555 -20.99 45.16 -12.29
N ARG A 556 -21.01 44.77 -11.00
CA ARG A 556 -22.22 44.28 -10.30
C ARG A 556 -23.30 45.36 -10.18
N ASP A 557 -22.92 46.63 -10.28
CA ASP A 557 -23.83 47.78 -10.26
C ASP A 557 -24.55 48.01 -11.60
N ARG A 558 -24.11 47.36 -12.70
CA ARG A 558 -24.75 47.44 -14.01
C ARG A 558 -25.97 46.52 -14.09
N VAL A 559 -27.06 46.92 -13.47
CA VAL A 559 -28.35 46.18 -13.54
C VAL A 559 -29.24 46.70 -14.67
N PRO A 560 -30.02 45.83 -15.37
CA PRO A 560 -30.93 46.28 -16.41
C PRO A 560 -32.02 47.21 -15.84
N GLN A 561 -32.16 48.42 -16.37
CA GLN A 561 -33.24 49.32 -15.97
C GLN A 561 -34.54 48.92 -16.67
N THR A 562 -35.43 48.24 -15.95
CA THR A 562 -36.77 47.95 -16.46
C THR A 562 -37.69 49.15 -16.20
N THR A 563 -38.04 49.90 -17.26
CA THR A 563 -39.12 50.89 -17.22
C THR A 563 -40.48 50.19 -17.23
N VAL A 564 -40.82 49.44 -16.19
CA VAL A 564 -42.19 48.98 -15.95
C VAL A 564 -42.85 50.03 -15.06
N PRO A 565 -43.89 50.76 -15.51
CA PRO A 565 -44.63 51.68 -14.65
C PRO A 565 -45.18 50.90 -13.46
N LYS A 566 -44.76 51.22 -12.24
CA LYS A 566 -45.38 50.67 -11.03
C LYS A 566 -46.89 50.96 -11.10
N PRO A 567 -47.78 49.96 -11.04
CA PRO A 567 -49.20 50.22 -10.85
C PRO A 567 -49.37 51.06 -9.58
N ARG A 568 -50.16 52.13 -9.67
CA ARG A 568 -50.43 53.01 -8.52
C ARG A 568 -50.91 52.16 -7.34
N PRO A 569 -50.38 52.36 -6.12
CA PRO A 569 -50.84 51.62 -4.95
C PRO A 569 -52.33 51.87 -4.74
N GLN A 570 -53.15 50.83 -4.88
CA GLN A 570 -54.50 50.85 -4.34
C GLN A 570 -54.38 50.75 -2.81
N PRO A 571 -54.96 51.68 -2.05
CA PRO A 571 -54.95 51.60 -0.59
C PRO A 571 -55.76 50.37 -0.14
N LYS A 572 -55.12 49.45 0.57
CA LYS A 572 -55.83 48.37 1.28
C LYS A 572 -56.64 49.00 2.43
N PRO A 573 -57.89 48.55 2.70
CA PRO A 573 -58.65 48.97 3.86
C PRO A 573 -57.89 48.67 5.16
N GLN A 574 -57.83 49.62 6.08
CA GLN A 574 -57.24 49.41 7.41
C GLN A 574 -58.08 48.38 8.18
N VAL A 575 -57.46 47.26 8.53
CA VAL A 575 -58.02 46.30 9.49
C VAL A 575 -57.47 46.67 10.86
N LEU A 576 -58.36 46.91 11.82
CA LEU A 576 -58.03 47.17 13.22
C LEU A 576 -57.27 45.96 13.81
N PRO A 577 -56.17 46.18 14.55
CA PRO A 577 -55.52 45.09 15.28
C PRO A 577 -56.43 44.60 16.43
N PRO A 578 -56.60 43.27 16.61
CA PRO A 578 -57.23 42.74 17.82
C PRO A 578 -56.33 42.95 19.06
N PRO A 579 -56.91 43.05 20.27
CA PRO A 579 -56.17 43.34 21.49
C PRO A 579 -55.32 42.14 21.97
N ASP A 580 -54.18 42.45 22.58
CA ASP A 580 -53.22 41.47 23.12
C ASP A 580 -53.81 40.65 24.29
N PRO A 581 -53.55 39.33 24.36
CA PRO A 581 -53.90 38.51 25.51
C PRO A 581 -52.95 38.74 26.71
N PRO A 582 -53.42 38.52 27.96
CA PRO A 582 -52.66 38.84 29.16
C PRO A 582 -51.50 37.87 29.42
N ILE A 583 -50.40 38.43 29.92
CA ILE A 583 -49.23 37.71 30.43
C ILE A 583 -49.63 36.99 31.71
N ASN A 584 -49.55 35.66 31.71
CA ASN A 584 -49.69 34.85 32.91
C ASN A 584 -48.30 34.54 33.47
N MET A 585 -47.89 35.29 34.50
CA MET A 585 -46.76 34.95 35.35
C MET A 585 -47.27 34.14 36.55
N LEU A 586 -47.04 32.84 36.55
CA LEU A 586 -46.94 32.05 37.77
C LEU A 586 -45.81 31.03 37.64
N GLN A 587 -44.96 31.11 38.65
CA GLN A 587 -43.76 30.36 38.93
C GLN A 587 -44.09 29.14 39.79
N ASP A 588 -43.43 28.01 39.53
CA ASP A 588 -42.78 27.19 40.57
C ASP A 588 -41.82 26.19 39.89
N SER A 589 -40.51 26.22 40.15
CA SER A 589 -39.81 25.69 41.34
C SER A 589 -39.84 24.15 41.43
N MET A 590 -38.79 23.48 40.95
CA MET A 590 -38.20 22.32 41.64
C MET A 590 -36.77 22.04 41.17
N ASP A 591 -35.91 21.85 42.16
CA ASP A 591 -34.46 21.61 42.13
C ASP A 591 -34.17 20.09 42.01
N LYS A 592 -33.23 19.71 41.10
CA LYS A 592 -32.12 18.71 41.14
C LYS A 592 -32.30 17.30 41.79
N PRO A 593 -31.38 16.30 41.59
CA PRO A 593 -30.09 16.28 40.86
C PRO A 593 -29.85 15.03 39.95
N GLY A 594 -28.76 15.09 39.18
CA GLY A 594 -27.88 13.92 38.98
C GLY A 594 -28.11 13.05 37.76
N ASN A 595 -27.33 13.27 36.70
CA ASN A 595 -26.47 12.22 36.18
C ASN A 595 -25.32 12.83 35.38
N ASN A 596 -24.11 12.69 35.90
CA ASN A 596 -22.90 12.81 35.10
C ASN A 596 -22.86 11.55 34.23
N GLU A 597 -23.14 11.68 32.94
CA GLU A 597 -22.60 10.73 31.98
C GLU A 597 -21.20 11.21 31.65
N ASP A 598 -20.26 10.71 32.44
CA ASP A 598 -18.84 10.69 32.10
C ASP A 598 -18.71 10.08 30.70
N SER A 599 -18.55 10.94 29.71
CA SER A 599 -17.98 10.53 28.43
C SER A 599 -16.56 10.08 28.74
N GLU A 600 -16.39 8.76 28.87
CA GLU A 600 -15.12 8.09 29.06
C GLU A 600 -14.13 8.57 28.01
N ARG A 601 -13.30 9.54 28.41
CA ARG A 601 -11.99 9.76 27.80
C ARG A 601 -11.27 8.42 27.88
N PRO A 602 -10.58 7.94 26.84
CA PRO A 602 -9.80 6.71 26.93
C PRO A 602 -8.68 6.93 27.94
N GLY A 603 -8.96 6.60 29.19
CA GLY A 603 -8.02 6.61 30.28
C GLY A 603 -6.89 5.67 29.94
N GLU A 604 -5.69 6.17 30.13
CA GLU A 604 -4.43 5.52 29.84
C GLU A 604 -4.20 4.31 30.76
N ASN A 605 -4.97 3.22 30.55
CA ASN A 605 -4.92 2.03 31.37
C ASN A 605 -3.72 1.18 30.98
N VAL A 606 -2.58 1.47 31.62
CA VAL A 606 -1.36 0.66 31.57
C VAL A 606 -1.66 -0.82 31.83
N ALA A 607 -2.62 -1.13 32.70
CA ALA A 607 -3.07 -2.50 32.98
C ALA A 607 -3.73 -3.18 31.75
N LEU A 608 -4.57 -2.46 30.99
CA LEU A 608 -5.18 -2.96 29.76
C LEU A 608 -4.12 -3.16 28.67
N ARG A 609 -3.13 -2.25 28.59
CA ARG A 609 -1.96 -2.40 27.70
C ARG A 609 -1.09 -3.60 28.07
N ILE A 610 -0.88 -3.88 29.36
CA ILE A 610 -0.15 -5.07 29.84
C ILE A 610 -0.94 -6.35 29.52
N LEU A 611 -2.26 -6.37 29.74
CA LEU A 611 -3.11 -7.50 29.40
C LEU A 611 -3.16 -7.76 27.90
N ALA A 612 -3.25 -6.70 27.08
CA ALA A 612 -3.18 -6.81 25.63
C ALA A 612 -1.80 -7.31 25.16
N ALA A 613 -0.71 -6.78 25.72
CA ALA A 613 0.65 -7.25 25.45
C ALA A 613 0.85 -8.72 25.86
N ALA A 614 0.30 -9.13 27.00
CA ALA A 614 0.33 -10.52 27.46
C ALA A 614 -0.51 -11.44 26.55
N GLY A 615 -1.69 -10.98 26.10
CA GLY A 615 -2.52 -11.69 25.13
C GLY A 615 -1.83 -11.86 23.78
N ILE A 616 -1.10 -10.85 23.33
CA ILE A 616 -0.30 -10.90 22.10
C ILE A 616 0.90 -11.82 22.25
N ALA A 617 1.62 -11.75 23.37
CA ALA A 617 2.72 -12.67 23.66
C ALA A 617 2.21 -14.12 23.71
N ALA A 618 1.02 -14.34 24.26
CA ALA A 618 0.35 -15.63 24.25
C ALA A 618 -0.03 -16.07 22.83
N LEU A 619 -0.59 -15.18 21.99
CA LEU A 619 -0.93 -15.48 20.60
C LEU A 619 0.30 -15.88 19.78
N ILE A 620 1.40 -15.13 19.90
CA ILE A 620 2.66 -15.43 19.22
C ILE A 620 3.22 -16.75 19.73
N ALA A 621 3.22 -16.98 21.04
CA ALA A 621 3.65 -18.25 21.63
C ALA A 621 2.78 -19.42 21.14
N SER A 622 1.46 -19.24 21.02
CA SER A 622 0.54 -20.25 20.49
C SER A 622 0.80 -20.53 19.01
N LEU A 623 1.05 -19.51 18.19
CA LEU A 623 1.39 -19.67 16.76
C LEU A 623 2.72 -20.41 16.56
N LEU A 624 3.71 -20.10 17.40
CA LEU A 624 5.01 -20.80 17.42
C LEU A 624 4.87 -22.23 17.97
N ALA A 625 3.98 -22.46 18.94
CA ALA A 625 3.73 -23.77 19.55
C ALA A 625 2.85 -24.69 18.68
N ALA A 626 1.97 -24.13 17.85
CA ALA A 626 1.00 -24.85 17.02
C ALA A 626 1.60 -26.02 16.20
N PRO A 627 2.74 -25.89 15.48
CA PRO A 627 3.32 -27.03 14.75
C PRO A 627 3.77 -28.15 15.68
N PHE A 628 4.25 -27.84 16.88
CA PHE A 628 4.69 -28.86 17.86
C PHE A 628 3.49 -29.59 18.48
N VAL A 629 2.43 -28.85 18.81
CA VAL A 629 1.15 -29.41 19.29
C VAL A 629 0.51 -30.29 18.22
N LEU A 630 0.53 -29.86 16.95
CA LEU A 630 0.01 -30.66 15.84
C LEU A 630 0.78 -31.97 15.66
N ILE A 631 2.11 -31.95 15.75
CA ILE A 631 2.93 -33.17 15.68
C ILE A 631 2.60 -34.12 16.84
N ALA A 632 2.52 -33.60 18.06
CA ALA A 632 2.15 -34.37 19.24
C ALA A 632 0.74 -34.98 19.09
N TRP A 633 -0.22 -34.20 18.59
CA TRP A 633 -1.58 -34.64 18.33
C TRP A 633 -1.64 -35.72 17.24
N LEU A 634 -0.92 -35.56 16.12
CA LEU A 634 -0.86 -36.57 15.06
C LEU A 634 -0.27 -37.89 15.55
N LYS A 635 0.78 -37.85 16.40
CA LYS A 635 1.36 -39.05 17.02
C LYS A 635 0.38 -39.70 18.00
N SER A 636 -0.26 -38.90 18.86
CA SER A 636 -1.28 -39.37 19.81
C SER A 636 -2.46 -40.03 19.07
N ARG A 637 -2.99 -39.39 18.02
CA ARG A 637 -4.08 -39.94 17.22
C ARG A 637 -3.69 -41.23 16.50
N ARG A 638 -2.45 -41.31 15.99
CA ARG A 638 -1.91 -42.54 15.37
C ARG A 638 -1.80 -43.67 16.39
N ARG A 639 -1.31 -43.39 17.60
CA ARG A 639 -1.23 -44.37 18.69
C ARG A 639 -2.62 -44.86 19.11
N GLU A 640 -3.57 -43.95 19.25
CA GLU A 640 -4.96 -44.28 19.60
C GLU A 640 -5.62 -45.17 18.54
N HIS A 641 -5.42 -44.85 17.26
CA HIS A 641 -5.91 -45.67 16.15
C HIS A 641 -5.27 -47.07 16.13
N ARG A 642 -3.98 -47.20 16.48
CA ARG A 642 -3.30 -48.50 16.60
C ARG A 642 -3.83 -49.32 17.77
N ARG A 643 -4.15 -48.66 18.89
CA ARG A 643 -4.68 -49.30 20.11
C ARG A 643 -6.10 -49.81 19.94
N HIS A 644 -6.93 -49.11 19.16
CA HIS A 644 -8.34 -49.42 18.92
C HIS A 644 -8.62 -49.93 17.50
N ALA A 645 -7.64 -50.59 16.86
CA ALA A 645 -7.84 -51.15 15.53
C ALA A 645 -9.04 -52.14 15.50
N PRO A 646 -9.84 -52.19 14.42
CA PRO A 646 -11.04 -53.04 14.35
C PRO A 646 -10.74 -54.53 14.53
N GLN A 647 -9.60 -54.98 14.02
CA GLN A 647 -9.11 -56.35 14.22
C GLN A 647 -8.16 -56.39 15.41
N VAL A 648 -8.36 -57.36 16.30
CA VAL A 648 -7.54 -57.51 17.53
C VAL A 648 -6.08 -57.80 17.18
N ALA A 649 -5.82 -58.58 16.12
CA ALA A 649 -4.47 -58.87 15.62
C ALA A 649 -3.69 -57.61 15.17
N ASP A 650 -4.38 -56.61 14.60
CA ASP A 650 -3.77 -55.34 14.20
C ASP A 650 -3.34 -54.50 15.41
N ARG A 651 -3.98 -54.68 16.58
CA ARG A 651 -3.61 -54.00 17.83
C ARG A 651 -2.26 -54.49 18.34
N PHE A 652 -1.94 -55.77 18.19
CA PHE A 652 -0.63 -56.35 18.52
C PHE A 652 0.46 -55.85 17.56
N SER A 653 0.18 -55.84 16.25
CA SER A 653 1.10 -55.29 15.25
C SER A 653 1.33 -53.79 15.44
N GLY A 654 0.28 -53.05 15.81
CA GLY A 654 0.33 -51.63 16.16
C GLY A 654 1.17 -51.33 17.40
N ALA A 655 1.12 -52.20 18.41
CA ALA A 655 1.95 -52.13 19.61
C ALA A 655 3.46 -52.21 19.28
N TRP A 656 3.86 -53.13 18.41
CA TRP A 656 5.26 -53.23 17.96
C TRP A 656 5.70 -52.04 17.10
N ALA A 657 4.82 -51.57 16.20
CA ALA A 657 5.09 -50.40 15.37
C ALA A 657 5.34 -49.12 16.19
N GLU A 658 4.76 -49.02 17.39
CA GLU A 658 4.99 -47.89 18.30
C GLU A 658 6.42 -47.89 18.90
N LEU A 659 6.95 -49.06 19.27
CA LEU A 659 8.34 -49.21 19.74
C LEU A 659 9.35 -48.89 18.64
N GLU A 660 9.07 -49.38 17.43
CA GLU A 660 9.87 -49.08 16.26
C GLU A 660 9.89 -47.59 15.91
N ASP A 661 8.73 -46.92 15.94
CA ASP A 661 8.62 -45.48 15.69
C ASP A 661 9.39 -44.68 16.75
N ALA A 662 9.32 -45.09 18.03
CA ALA A 662 10.07 -44.47 19.11
C ALA A 662 11.59 -44.61 18.95
N ALA A 663 12.08 -45.80 18.58
CA ALA A 663 13.49 -46.03 18.30
C ALA A 663 14.00 -45.18 17.12
N VAL A 664 13.21 -45.08 16.03
CA VAL A 664 13.52 -44.24 14.87
C VAL A 664 13.52 -42.75 15.22
N ASP A 665 12.60 -42.30 16.08
CA ASP A 665 12.53 -40.92 16.54
C ASP A 665 13.66 -40.55 17.51
N LEU A 666 14.22 -41.53 18.22
CA LEU A 666 15.48 -41.39 18.96
C LEU A 666 16.71 -41.40 18.05
N GLY A 667 16.54 -41.80 16.78
CA GLY A 667 17.59 -41.80 15.77
C GLY A 667 18.32 -43.12 15.62
N THR A 668 17.83 -44.20 16.23
CA THR A 668 18.34 -45.55 15.99
C THR A 668 17.81 -46.06 14.64
N PRO A 669 18.67 -46.49 13.71
CA PRO A 669 18.22 -47.06 12.46
C PRO A 669 17.57 -48.43 12.70
N VAL A 670 16.36 -48.63 12.17
CA VAL A 670 15.64 -49.91 12.24
C VAL A 670 15.61 -50.53 10.83
N PRO A 671 16.13 -51.75 10.64
CA PRO A 671 16.08 -52.44 9.35
C PRO A 671 14.64 -52.62 8.86
N THR A 672 14.36 -52.36 7.59
CA THR A 672 12.97 -52.40 7.04
C THR A 672 12.52 -53.79 6.58
N LEU A 673 13.42 -54.77 6.55
CA LEU A 673 13.17 -56.14 6.08
C LEU A 673 13.40 -57.21 7.18
N ALA A 674 13.74 -56.78 8.39
CA ALA A 674 14.00 -57.70 9.50
C ALA A 674 12.70 -58.18 10.14
N THR A 675 12.72 -59.40 10.70
CA THR A 675 11.62 -59.90 11.53
C THR A 675 11.55 -59.15 12.86
N ARG A 676 10.44 -59.27 13.60
CA ARG A 676 10.30 -58.62 14.93
C ARG A 676 11.36 -59.12 15.91
N ALA A 677 11.70 -60.42 15.85
CA ALA A 677 12.76 -61.03 16.64
C ALA A 677 14.15 -60.45 16.29
N GLU A 678 14.51 -60.38 15.00
CA GLU A 678 15.77 -59.78 14.54
C GLU A 678 15.87 -58.29 14.90
N THR A 679 14.75 -57.57 14.78
CA THR A 679 14.66 -56.15 15.14
C THR A 679 14.81 -55.95 16.65
N ALA A 680 14.22 -56.83 17.47
CA ALA A 680 14.37 -56.82 18.92
C ALA A 680 15.82 -57.06 19.34
N GLU A 681 16.49 -58.03 18.72
CA GLU A 681 17.89 -58.34 18.99
C GLU A 681 18.81 -57.16 18.62
N ALA A 682 18.62 -56.57 17.44
CA ALA A 682 19.37 -55.39 17.00
C ALA A 682 19.16 -54.18 17.93
N LEU A 683 17.93 -53.94 18.37
CA LEU A 683 17.63 -52.85 19.30
C LEU A 683 18.13 -53.11 20.73
N THR A 684 18.21 -54.38 21.16
CA THR A 684 18.75 -54.76 22.49
C THR A 684 20.24 -54.43 22.60
N GLN A 685 21.00 -54.50 21.49
CA GLN A 685 22.40 -54.04 21.47
C GLN A 685 22.53 -52.54 21.77
N THR A 686 21.53 -51.75 21.41
CA THR A 686 21.50 -50.29 21.67
C THR A 686 20.85 -49.96 23.01
N TYR A 687 19.88 -50.77 23.45
CA TYR A 687 19.07 -50.56 24.66
C TYR A 687 19.00 -51.84 25.51
N PRO A 688 20.10 -52.21 26.22
CA PRO A 688 20.22 -53.49 26.91
C PRO A 688 19.25 -53.65 28.09
N ASP A 689 18.83 -52.54 28.71
CA ASP A 689 17.95 -52.55 29.89
C ASP A 689 16.45 -52.67 29.54
N VAL A 690 16.11 -52.75 28.26
CA VAL A 690 14.72 -52.82 27.78
C VAL A 690 14.41 -54.26 27.35
N PRO A 691 13.36 -54.91 27.85
CA PRO A 691 13.04 -56.31 27.54
C PRO A 691 12.39 -56.46 26.14
N LEU A 692 13.04 -55.95 25.09
CA LEU A 692 12.54 -55.95 23.72
C LEU A 692 12.27 -57.35 23.13
N PRO A 693 13.10 -58.39 23.39
CA PRO A 693 12.83 -59.74 22.88
C PRO A 693 11.57 -60.37 23.48
N GLN A 694 11.27 -60.08 24.76
CA GLN A 694 10.07 -60.55 25.44
C GLN A 694 8.81 -59.90 24.85
N VAL A 695 8.88 -58.60 24.55
CA VAL A 695 7.78 -57.87 23.90
C VAL A 695 7.56 -58.34 22.46
N ALA A 696 8.63 -58.60 21.70
CA ALA A 696 8.53 -59.15 20.35
C ALA A 696 7.85 -60.53 20.34
N GLY A 697 8.26 -61.42 21.26
CA GLY A 697 7.66 -62.74 21.41
C GLY A 697 6.19 -62.69 21.81
N ALA A 698 5.81 -61.77 22.71
CA ALA A 698 4.42 -61.57 23.10
C ALA A 698 3.54 -61.02 21.96
N VAL A 699 4.08 -60.12 21.13
CA VAL A 699 3.40 -59.62 19.93
C VAL A 699 3.24 -60.73 18.89
N ASP A 700 4.29 -61.49 18.60
CA ASP A 700 4.25 -62.57 17.61
C ASP A 700 3.32 -63.71 18.05
N ALA A 701 3.27 -64.04 19.34
CA ALA A 701 2.29 -64.97 19.89
C ALA A 701 0.84 -64.45 19.74
N GLY A 702 0.62 -63.14 19.86
CA GLY A 702 -0.70 -62.53 19.66
C GLY A 702 -1.14 -62.42 18.20
N VAL A 703 -0.20 -62.37 17.25
CA VAL A 703 -0.49 -62.24 15.81
C VAL A 703 -0.52 -63.60 15.10
N PHE A 704 0.37 -64.52 15.47
CA PHE A 704 0.59 -65.81 14.79
C PHE A 704 0.37 -67.04 15.69
N GLY A 705 0.03 -66.85 16.96
CA GLY A 705 -0.18 -67.95 17.90
C GLY A 705 -1.49 -68.72 17.68
N PRO A 706 -1.61 -69.92 18.27
CA PRO A 706 -2.81 -70.73 18.17
C PRO A 706 -3.94 -70.16 19.04
N GLY A 707 -5.05 -69.75 18.42
CA GLY A 707 -6.26 -69.26 19.09
C GLY A 707 -6.79 -67.94 18.51
N GLN A 708 -8.02 -67.55 18.86
CA GLN A 708 -8.52 -66.20 18.52
C GLN A 708 -7.96 -65.18 19.54
N PRO A 709 -7.33 -64.09 19.07
CA PRO A 709 -6.78 -63.07 19.96
C PRO A 709 -7.88 -62.35 20.74
N THR A 710 -7.70 -62.19 22.06
CA THR A 710 -8.63 -61.50 22.96
C THR A 710 -8.20 -60.06 23.22
N ASP A 711 -9.18 -59.19 23.51
CA ASP A 711 -8.95 -57.78 23.83
C ASP A 711 -8.14 -57.58 25.11
N GLU A 712 -8.31 -58.47 26.10
CA GLU A 712 -7.54 -58.47 27.35
C GLU A 712 -6.05 -58.77 27.10
N ALA A 713 -5.75 -59.73 26.21
CA ALA A 713 -4.37 -60.05 25.85
C ALA A 713 -3.70 -58.90 25.07
N ALA A 714 -4.44 -58.23 24.18
CA ALA A 714 -3.94 -57.05 23.48
C ALA A 714 -3.65 -55.90 24.47
N ALA A 715 -4.53 -55.65 25.43
CA ALA A 715 -4.34 -54.63 26.47
C ALA A 715 -3.11 -54.94 27.35
N ALA A 716 -2.88 -56.21 27.69
CA ALA A 716 -1.69 -56.64 28.42
C ALA A 716 -0.40 -56.35 27.63
N VAL A 717 -0.36 -56.64 26.32
CA VAL A 717 0.81 -56.34 25.48
C VAL A 717 1.08 -54.83 25.38
N TRP A 718 0.05 -54.00 25.23
CA TRP A 718 0.20 -52.54 25.27
C TRP A 718 0.80 -52.03 26.58
N LYS A 719 0.47 -52.67 27.72
CA LYS A 719 1.09 -52.34 29.02
C LYS A 719 2.60 -52.65 29.06
N HIS A 720 3.02 -53.74 28.42
CA HIS A 720 4.45 -54.09 28.30
C HIS A 720 5.18 -53.12 27.36
N VAL A 721 4.55 -52.72 26.26
CA VAL A 721 5.06 -51.69 25.34
C VAL A 721 5.21 -50.34 26.05
N ASP A 722 4.21 -49.92 26.84
CA ASP A 722 4.27 -48.68 27.61
C ASP A 722 5.41 -48.70 28.64
N GLY A 723 5.64 -49.85 29.29
CA GLY A 723 6.80 -50.08 30.15
C GLY A 723 8.12 -49.94 29.38
N ALA A 724 8.25 -50.60 28.22
CA ALA A 724 9.44 -50.54 27.39
C ALA A 724 9.72 -49.13 26.85
N LEU A 725 8.68 -48.38 26.44
CA LEU A 725 8.80 -46.97 26.04
C LEU A 725 9.23 -46.09 27.20
N THR A 726 8.78 -46.37 28.42
CA THR A 726 9.19 -45.62 29.62
C THR A 726 10.67 -45.85 29.90
N SER A 727 11.13 -47.10 29.81
CA SER A 727 12.55 -47.48 29.97
C SER A 727 13.44 -46.88 28.87
N LEU A 728 12.98 -46.86 27.61
CA LEU A 728 13.68 -46.20 26.50
C LEU A 728 13.93 -44.70 26.77
N HIS A 729 13.02 -44.04 27.46
CA HIS A 729 13.15 -42.62 27.80
C HIS A 729 13.86 -42.37 29.15
N ALA A 730 13.96 -43.38 30.02
CA ALA A 730 14.48 -43.22 31.39
C ALA A 730 15.92 -42.67 31.42
N GLY A 731 16.79 -43.16 30.53
CA GLY A 731 18.19 -42.71 30.41
C GLY A 731 18.42 -41.40 29.65
N LEU A 732 17.37 -40.77 29.10
CA LEU A 732 17.49 -39.60 28.24
C LEU A 732 17.30 -38.28 29.00
N SER A 733 18.06 -37.25 28.61
CA SER A 733 17.90 -35.89 29.12
C SER A 733 16.56 -35.27 28.70
N ARG A 734 16.10 -34.25 29.45
CA ARG A 734 14.83 -33.52 29.16
C ARG A 734 14.76 -33.02 27.71
N TRP A 735 15.88 -32.56 27.14
CA TRP A 735 15.97 -32.08 25.77
C TRP A 735 15.91 -33.18 24.71
N GLN A 736 16.48 -34.35 25.00
CA GLN A 736 16.41 -35.51 24.10
C GLN A 736 14.99 -36.07 24.02
N ARG A 737 14.27 -36.12 25.15
CA ARG A 737 12.85 -36.49 25.19
C ARG A 737 12.00 -35.52 24.35
N LEU A 738 12.16 -34.21 24.56
CA LEU A 738 11.41 -33.22 23.78
C LEU A 738 11.67 -33.33 22.27
N ARG A 739 12.93 -33.61 21.88
CA ARG A 739 13.31 -33.84 20.47
C ARG A 739 12.68 -35.09 19.87
N SER A 740 12.60 -36.20 20.61
CA SER A 740 11.97 -37.43 20.10
C SER A 740 10.47 -37.22 19.88
N PHE A 741 9.79 -36.53 20.80
CA PHE A 741 8.37 -36.19 20.67
C PHE A 741 8.07 -35.37 19.40
N ILE A 742 8.90 -34.39 19.09
CA ILE A 742 8.72 -33.47 17.95
C ILE A 742 9.29 -34.03 16.63
N SER A 743 10.03 -35.14 16.67
CA SER A 743 10.64 -35.75 15.47
C SER A 743 9.58 -36.20 14.46
N LEU A 744 9.84 -35.93 13.18
CA LEU A 744 9.05 -36.42 12.02
C LEU A 744 9.68 -37.65 11.34
N ARG A 745 10.73 -38.25 11.93
CA ARG A 745 11.48 -39.36 11.31
C ARG A 745 10.60 -40.60 11.14
N SER A 746 9.81 -40.95 12.15
CA SER A 746 8.83 -42.04 12.10
C SER A 746 7.77 -41.85 11.00
N PHE A 747 7.35 -40.61 10.71
CA PHE A 747 6.42 -40.32 9.61
C PHE A 747 7.01 -40.52 8.22
N ARG A 748 8.34 -40.39 8.06
CA ARG A 748 9.02 -40.64 6.78
C ARG A 748 9.21 -42.12 6.46
N ARG A 749 9.22 -43.00 7.47
CA ARG A 749 9.37 -44.45 7.28
C ARG A 749 8.16 -45.07 6.59
N GLY A 750 6.97 -44.48 6.73
CA GLY A 750 5.71 -44.96 6.15
C GLY A 750 5.31 -44.36 4.79
N GLY A 751 6.19 -43.63 4.11
CA GLY A 751 5.84 -42.75 2.98
C GLY A 751 6.46 -43.14 1.64
N GLY A 752 6.23 -44.36 1.16
CA GLY A 752 6.21 -44.67 -0.28
C GLY A 752 4.76 -44.73 -0.74
N LEU A 753 4.15 -43.58 -1.04
CA LEU A 753 2.77 -43.49 -1.52
C LEU A 753 2.64 -43.67 -3.06
N LEU A 754 3.64 -44.31 -3.68
CA LEU A 754 3.59 -44.75 -5.07
C LEU A 754 4.09 -46.20 -5.15
N SER A 755 3.29 -47.03 -5.84
CA SER A 755 3.46 -48.46 -6.15
C SER A 755 3.33 -49.48 -5.00
N ARG A 756 2.10 -49.70 -4.52
CA ARG A 756 1.63 -51.07 -4.27
C ARG A 756 0.76 -51.47 -5.46
N VAL A 757 1.39 -52.01 -6.51
CA VAL A 757 0.67 -52.72 -7.57
C VAL A 757 0.25 -54.07 -6.98
N PRO A 758 -1.04 -54.46 -7.05
CA PRO A 758 -1.43 -55.80 -6.68
C PRO A 758 -0.93 -56.76 -7.77
N VAL A 759 -0.04 -57.69 -7.40
CA VAL A 759 0.31 -58.82 -8.25
C VAL A 759 -0.90 -59.74 -8.29
N PRO A 760 -1.52 -60.01 -9.46
CA PRO A 760 -2.57 -61.00 -9.55
C PRO A 760 -1.95 -62.39 -9.46
N TRP A 761 -2.38 -63.18 -8.48
CA TRP A 761 -2.15 -64.61 -8.44
C TRP A 761 -2.67 -65.26 -9.73
N ARG A 762 -1.77 -65.82 -10.53
CA ARG A 762 -2.13 -66.70 -11.64
C ARG A 762 -2.80 -67.94 -11.06
N LYS A 763 -4.08 -68.14 -11.42
CA LYS A 763 -4.75 -69.44 -11.30
C LYS A 763 -3.98 -70.45 -12.15
N ALA A 764 -3.45 -71.49 -11.52
CA ALA A 764 -3.21 -72.75 -12.20
C ALA A 764 -4.56 -73.27 -12.73
N LYS A 765 -4.59 -73.66 -13.99
CA LYS A 765 -5.64 -74.51 -14.57
C LYS A 765 -5.01 -75.89 -14.85
N PRO A 766 -5.82 -76.95 -14.79
CA PRO A 766 -5.44 -78.29 -14.33
C PRO A 766 -4.41 -78.99 -15.19
#